data_AF-A0A956D9Z1-F1
#
_entry.id   AF-A0A956D9Z1-F1
#
_cell.length_a   1.000
_cell.length_b   1.000
_cell.length_c   1.000
_cell.angle_alpha   90.00
_cell.angle_beta   90.00
_cell.angle_gamma   90.00
#
_symmetry.space_group_name_H-M   'P 1'
#
loop_
_entity.id
_entity.type
_entity.pdbx_description
1 polymer ?
#
loop_
_entity_poly.entity_id
_entity_poly.type
_entity_poly.pdbx_seq_one_letter_code
_entity_poly.pdbx_strand_id
1 'polypeptide(L)'
;MAEKANPGPLDGLTVIEMAGIGPVPLAALMLSELGARVLRIERLATARDFLNIPHDRDVNRLGRRTLKVDLKQERGKALVLRLLARSDILMEGFRPGAMERLGLGPDVCLAARPELIYGRMTGFGQSGPLSPHAGHDLTYLAYSGVLHAIGPAGGKPVPPLNLIGDYGGGTMFLIMGILAALYERSRSGKGQVVDAAMIDGASMLMSFVHGLRQAGFWSLQRGTNQPDGGFPFNAVYACADGKYLAVAAAEMKFRMDFLTRIGLGEDVARAGDKPRNWPAIKAQIAAILAGRYTPLVEADRRVSLELDELMTRCLAPKPEQRPADAHELLEALEPLLDWAPPAAQKREVVSVLSDLGAYQKARATERLVKLREVADRAASSGDTFGALATLDRALAYQPDDPETLARLESVSSGKVLVSRAKQRDAAATATTVESTPTPRVPPKERRLGARAAVGVGAVVLITVAGLLVARTLGSEEGSEPDTSVDSSPAETTETPWETESPTTAAGAPDAVALTEASSRVEPAPTRALPGLDTLREIPAHLLEGGERIDLADNVRREGEAIVGAHMLGPTGPAGALAQLEAQLATRPGDPALRVGRALALLGNQREREGLAELEALAREHPRLGVLWGARGYVAMRLGRFEEADRAFSRAIELDPADADSLRNRGILRHRLARRAEGYADLRASLRYDPDDVNALAELAQIYERTGLRTDARPLLERVVRLQPTNAAAWVDLSMAQVDPDEALVSVDRAIATAPGYRRAYVRRCAILVRAQRGEAVDACTRAMEAAPDDPWMQMHRGLAHYHRGETEPALRDLNAAIARRSDDPVMFTNRYLVLQHAGRTEEARADLRAACDLGHEPACDEL
;
A
#
# COMPACT_ATOMS: atom_id res chain seq x y z
N MET A 1 -8.16 0.44 -28.10
CA MET A 1 -6.70 0.56 -27.93
C MET A 1 -6.29 -0.37 -26.81
N ALA A 2 -5.15 -1.05 -26.91
CA ALA A 2 -4.71 -1.96 -25.85
C ALA A 2 -4.47 -1.19 -24.54
N GLU A 3 -5.05 -1.67 -23.45
CA GLU A 3 -4.91 -1.11 -22.12
C GLU A 3 -3.45 -1.31 -21.67
N LYS A 4 -2.67 -0.23 -21.58
CA LYS A 4 -1.30 -0.33 -21.07
C LYS A 4 -1.37 -0.76 -19.61
N ALA A 5 -0.81 -1.93 -19.31
CA ALA A 5 -0.61 -2.38 -17.93
C ALA A 5 0.06 -1.27 -17.12
N ASN A 6 -0.51 -0.94 -15.96
CA ASN A 6 -0.03 0.12 -15.10
C ASN A 6 1.36 -0.26 -14.58
N PRO A 7 2.44 0.50 -14.85
CA PRO A 7 3.80 0.06 -14.53
C PRO A 7 4.02 0.03 -13.02
N GLY A 8 4.24 -1.16 -12.48
CA GLY A 8 4.56 -1.38 -11.07
C GLY A 8 6.02 -1.04 -10.75
N PRO A 9 6.41 -1.03 -9.45
CA PRO A 9 7.77 -0.69 -9.01
C PRO A 9 8.88 -1.62 -9.50
N LEU A 10 8.54 -2.78 -10.08
CA LEU A 10 9.45 -3.74 -10.70
C LEU A 10 9.30 -3.81 -12.24
N ASP A 11 8.65 -2.83 -12.87
CA ASP A 11 8.57 -2.73 -14.33
C ASP A 11 9.97 -2.76 -14.98
N GLY A 12 10.03 -3.29 -16.20
CA GLY A 12 11.28 -3.57 -16.92
C GLY A 12 12.01 -4.84 -16.48
N LEU A 13 11.88 -5.30 -15.22
CA LEU A 13 12.55 -6.51 -14.75
C LEU A 13 11.97 -7.79 -15.36
N THR A 14 12.82 -8.75 -15.69
CA THR A 14 12.43 -10.05 -16.25
C THR A 14 12.77 -11.19 -15.29
N VAL A 15 11.77 -11.99 -14.91
CA VAL A 15 11.89 -13.08 -13.95
C VAL A 15 11.64 -14.42 -14.62
N ILE A 16 12.56 -15.38 -14.43
CA ILE A 16 12.36 -16.79 -14.79
C ILE A 16 11.94 -17.56 -13.54
N GLU A 17 10.74 -18.12 -13.54
CA GLU A 17 10.26 -19.01 -12.47
C GLU A 17 10.41 -20.47 -12.92
N MET A 18 11.17 -21.28 -12.20
CA MET A 18 11.14 -22.74 -12.38
C MET A 18 9.93 -23.30 -11.64
N ALA A 19 8.99 -23.90 -12.38
CA ALA A 19 7.71 -24.34 -11.84
C ALA A 19 7.86 -25.27 -10.62
N GLY A 20 7.45 -24.76 -9.45
CA GLY A 20 7.42 -25.47 -8.18
C GLY A 20 6.04 -25.46 -7.52
N ILE A 21 6.00 -25.81 -6.23
CA ILE A 21 4.81 -25.83 -5.37
C ILE A 21 5.13 -24.98 -4.12
N GLY A 22 4.10 -24.40 -3.49
CA GLY A 22 4.22 -23.69 -2.21
C GLY A 22 4.83 -22.29 -2.38
N PRO A 23 6.03 -22.01 -1.82
CA PRO A 23 6.54 -20.64 -1.71
C PRO A 23 6.87 -19.92 -3.02
N VAL A 24 7.42 -20.62 -4.02
CA VAL A 24 7.92 -20.00 -5.26
C VAL A 24 6.80 -19.47 -6.18
N PRO A 25 5.68 -20.20 -6.40
CA PRO A 25 4.57 -19.67 -7.17
C PRO A 25 3.92 -18.41 -6.57
N LEU A 26 3.86 -18.29 -5.23
CA LEU A 26 3.40 -17.06 -4.58
C LEU A 26 4.43 -15.92 -4.71
N ALA A 27 5.74 -16.22 -4.66
CA ALA A 27 6.77 -15.22 -4.94
C ALA A 27 6.66 -14.70 -6.39
N ALA A 28 6.42 -15.59 -7.35
CA ALA A 28 6.20 -15.26 -8.74
C ALA A 28 4.94 -14.41 -8.93
N LEU A 29 3.86 -14.69 -8.20
CA LEU A 29 2.67 -13.84 -8.15
C LEU A 29 2.98 -12.44 -7.67
N MET A 30 3.60 -12.31 -6.49
CA MET A 30 3.86 -11.01 -5.90
C MET A 30 4.82 -10.16 -6.76
N LEU A 31 5.85 -10.76 -7.36
CA LEU A 31 6.73 -10.03 -8.27
C LEU A 31 5.99 -9.59 -9.56
N SER A 32 5.06 -10.41 -10.06
CA SER A 32 4.22 -10.06 -11.22
C SER A 32 3.26 -8.91 -10.92
N GLU A 33 2.59 -8.91 -9.77
CA GLU A 33 1.70 -7.83 -9.33
C GLU A 33 2.47 -6.52 -9.05
N LEU A 34 3.74 -6.63 -8.66
CA LEU A 34 4.66 -5.49 -8.56
C LEU A 34 5.21 -5.02 -9.92
N GLY A 35 4.76 -5.58 -11.04
CA GLY A 35 5.08 -5.14 -12.40
C GLY A 35 6.19 -5.91 -13.12
N ALA A 36 6.83 -6.90 -12.49
CA ALA A 36 7.89 -7.67 -13.14
C ALA A 36 7.33 -8.62 -14.21
N ARG A 37 8.03 -8.77 -15.34
CA ARG A 37 7.63 -9.71 -16.41
C ARG A 37 8.05 -11.13 -16.04
N VAL A 38 7.09 -11.96 -15.63
CA VAL A 38 7.38 -13.33 -15.15
C VAL A 38 7.11 -14.40 -16.22
N LEU A 39 8.12 -15.21 -16.51
CA LEU A 39 8.07 -16.38 -17.40
C LEU A 39 8.27 -17.68 -16.59
N ARG A 40 7.21 -18.49 -16.49
CA ARG A 40 7.19 -19.79 -15.82
C ARG A 40 7.67 -20.90 -16.75
N ILE A 41 8.72 -21.63 -16.34
CA ILE A 41 9.25 -22.80 -17.03
C ILE A 41 8.64 -24.08 -16.43
N GLU A 42 7.76 -24.72 -17.19
CA GLU A 42 7.12 -25.98 -16.83
C GLU A 42 7.75 -27.19 -17.55
N ARG A 43 7.63 -28.38 -16.97
CA ARG A 43 8.10 -29.63 -17.60
C ARG A 43 7.11 -30.09 -18.68
N LEU A 44 7.61 -30.65 -19.79
CA LEU A 44 6.75 -31.22 -20.86
C LEU A 44 5.79 -32.33 -20.39
N ALA A 45 6.17 -33.07 -19.35
CA ALA A 45 5.39 -34.15 -18.78
C ALA A 45 4.68 -33.66 -17.53
N THR A 46 3.35 -33.76 -17.54
CA THR A 46 2.53 -33.68 -16.34
C THR A 46 2.93 -34.81 -15.40
N ALA A 47 3.79 -34.50 -14.44
CA ALA A 47 3.69 -35.17 -13.16
C ALA A 47 2.26 -34.95 -12.64
N ARG A 48 1.72 -35.87 -11.83
CA ARG A 48 0.48 -35.56 -11.12
C ARG A 48 0.77 -34.38 -10.21
N ASP A 49 0.24 -33.21 -10.55
CA ASP A 49 0.30 -32.04 -9.69
C ASP A 49 -0.35 -32.40 -8.36
N PHE A 50 0.21 -31.87 -7.26
CA PHE A 50 -0.25 -32.21 -5.90
C PHE A 50 -1.74 -31.91 -5.69
N LEU A 51 -2.23 -30.87 -6.39
CA LEU A 51 -3.63 -30.56 -6.61
C LEU A 51 -3.83 -30.32 -8.11
N ASN A 52 -4.78 -31.00 -8.73
CA ASN A 52 -5.15 -30.78 -10.14
C ASN A 52 -6.09 -29.57 -10.24
N ILE A 53 -5.55 -28.37 -10.00
CA ILE A 53 -6.32 -27.12 -10.07
C ILE A 53 -6.47 -26.71 -11.56
N PRO A 54 -7.69 -26.46 -12.06
CA PRO A 54 -7.91 -25.94 -13.41
C PRO A 54 -7.11 -24.66 -13.66
N HIS A 55 -6.55 -24.51 -14.87
CA HIS A 55 -5.63 -23.42 -15.19
C HIS A 55 -6.26 -22.01 -15.07
N ASP A 56 -7.56 -21.92 -15.34
CA ASP A 56 -8.42 -20.73 -15.18
C ASP A 56 -8.75 -20.40 -13.71
N ARG A 57 -8.46 -21.31 -12.77
CA ARG A 57 -8.73 -21.15 -11.34
C ARG A 57 -7.46 -21.15 -10.47
N ASP A 58 -6.31 -21.41 -11.07
CA ASP A 58 -5.03 -21.37 -10.38
C ASP A 58 -4.52 -19.93 -10.27
N VAL A 59 -4.86 -19.27 -9.16
CA VAL A 59 -4.34 -17.93 -8.77
C VAL A 59 -2.80 -17.89 -8.86
N ASN A 60 -2.13 -19.04 -8.68
CA ASN A 60 -0.68 -19.16 -8.82
C ASN A 60 -0.18 -19.17 -10.28
N ARG A 61 -1.04 -18.84 -11.26
CA ARG A 61 -0.67 -18.59 -12.67
C ARG A 61 -1.00 -17.19 -13.23
N LEU A 62 -1.74 -16.34 -12.51
CA LEU A 62 -2.24 -15.04 -13.04
C LEU A 62 -1.16 -14.11 -13.62
N GLY A 63 -1.27 -13.63 -14.85
CA GLY A 63 -0.26 -12.70 -15.42
C GLY A 63 1.14 -13.31 -15.65
N ARG A 64 1.35 -14.61 -15.38
CA ARG A 64 2.57 -15.34 -15.78
C ARG A 64 2.42 -15.85 -17.21
N ARG A 65 3.42 -15.63 -18.06
CA ARG A 65 3.55 -16.41 -19.32
C ARG A 65 4.15 -17.77 -18.98
N THR A 66 3.68 -18.85 -19.61
CA THR A 66 4.14 -20.22 -19.32
C THR A 66 4.78 -20.87 -20.55
N LEU A 67 5.99 -21.41 -20.39
CA LEU A 67 6.74 -22.12 -21.43
C LEU A 67 7.06 -23.56 -20.97
N LYS A 68 6.64 -24.56 -21.77
CA LYS A 68 6.85 -25.98 -21.46
C LYS A 68 8.14 -26.50 -22.13
N VAL A 69 9.12 -26.91 -21.34
CA VAL A 69 10.46 -27.34 -21.78
C VAL A 69 10.82 -28.71 -21.21
N ASP A 70 11.51 -29.55 -21.98
CA ASP A 70 12.14 -30.78 -21.47
C ASP A 70 13.61 -30.51 -21.13
N LEU A 71 13.87 -30.24 -19.85
CA LEU A 71 15.20 -29.97 -19.31
C LEU A 71 16.10 -31.22 -19.28
N LYS A 72 15.60 -32.39 -19.69
CA LYS A 72 16.45 -33.57 -19.95
C LYS A 72 17.19 -33.46 -21.28
N GLN A 73 16.67 -32.70 -22.23
CA GLN A 73 17.28 -32.50 -23.55
C GLN A 73 18.28 -31.35 -23.49
N GLU A 74 19.47 -31.52 -24.07
CA GLU A 74 20.47 -30.45 -24.14
C GLU A 74 19.95 -29.18 -24.83
N ARG A 75 19.10 -29.33 -25.86
CA ARG A 75 18.40 -28.20 -26.50
C ARG A 75 17.48 -27.44 -25.54
N GLY A 76 16.80 -28.15 -24.64
CA GLY A 76 15.93 -27.55 -23.63
C GLY A 76 16.72 -26.78 -22.57
N LYS A 77 17.85 -27.33 -22.11
CA LYS A 77 18.78 -26.64 -21.22
C LYS A 77 19.38 -25.39 -21.88
N ALA A 78 19.86 -25.52 -23.11
CA ALA A 78 20.44 -24.42 -23.88
C ALA A 78 19.44 -23.27 -24.12
N LEU A 79 18.17 -23.59 -24.39
CA LEU A 79 17.10 -22.60 -24.48
C LEU A 79 16.94 -21.81 -23.16
N VAL A 80 16.86 -22.51 -22.03
CA VAL A 80 16.70 -21.85 -20.71
C VAL A 80 17.94 -21.02 -20.35
N LEU A 81 19.16 -21.49 -20.62
CA LEU A 81 20.38 -20.69 -20.43
C LEU A 81 20.38 -19.40 -21.28
N ARG A 82 19.87 -19.44 -22.52
CA ARG A 82 19.73 -18.24 -23.38
C ARG A 82 18.69 -17.26 -22.86
N LEU A 83 17.60 -17.74 -22.26
CA LEU A 83 16.62 -16.88 -21.57
C LEU A 83 17.25 -16.25 -20.32
N LEU A 84 17.99 -17.03 -19.54
CA LEU A 84 18.65 -16.57 -18.31
C LEU A 84 19.73 -15.50 -18.55
N ALA A 85 20.42 -15.56 -19.68
CA ALA A 85 21.36 -14.51 -20.09
C ALA A 85 20.70 -13.12 -20.26
N ARG A 86 19.38 -13.08 -20.46
CA ARG A 86 18.56 -11.86 -20.66
C ARG A 86 17.54 -11.60 -19.55
N SER A 87 17.60 -12.34 -18.43
CA SER A 87 16.74 -12.13 -17.26
C SER A 87 17.48 -11.50 -16.10
N ASP A 88 16.74 -10.83 -15.22
CA ASP A 88 17.26 -10.25 -13.98
C ASP A 88 17.29 -11.25 -12.83
N ILE A 89 16.27 -12.10 -12.76
CA ILE A 89 16.01 -12.99 -11.63
C ILE A 89 15.68 -14.39 -12.15
N LEU A 90 16.27 -15.40 -11.53
CA LEU A 90 15.83 -16.80 -11.59
C LEU A 90 15.34 -17.21 -10.21
N MET A 91 14.18 -17.84 -10.12
CA MET A 91 13.68 -18.46 -8.89
C MET A 91 13.41 -19.94 -9.07
N GLU A 92 13.83 -20.75 -8.11
CA GLU A 92 13.60 -22.20 -8.12
C GLU A 92 13.32 -22.77 -6.72
N GLY A 93 12.42 -23.76 -6.66
CA GLY A 93 11.96 -24.41 -5.43
C GLY A 93 12.30 -25.89 -5.34
N PHE A 94 13.36 -26.33 -6.01
CA PHE A 94 13.75 -27.73 -6.06
C PHE A 94 14.68 -28.11 -4.89
N ARG A 95 14.84 -29.42 -4.68
CA ARG A 95 15.77 -29.94 -3.67
C ARG A 95 17.23 -29.58 -4.03
N PRO A 96 18.11 -29.39 -3.04
CA PRO A 96 19.53 -29.15 -3.26
C PRO A 96 20.18 -30.08 -4.29
N GLY A 97 21.03 -29.48 -5.15
CA GLY A 97 21.68 -30.17 -6.26
C GLY A 97 20.78 -30.46 -7.48
N ALA A 98 19.49 -30.13 -7.47
CA ALA A 98 18.60 -30.44 -8.60
C ALA A 98 18.90 -29.61 -9.85
N MET A 99 19.08 -28.30 -9.70
CA MET A 99 19.42 -27.41 -10.82
C MET A 99 20.83 -27.69 -11.34
N GLU A 100 21.77 -28.05 -10.46
CA GLU A 100 23.11 -28.51 -10.79
C GLU A 100 23.07 -29.75 -11.68
N ARG A 101 22.27 -30.77 -11.33
CA ARG A 101 22.05 -31.96 -12.19
C ARG A 101 21.37 -31.63 -13.52
N LEU A 102 20.63 -30.53 -13.61
CA LEU A 102 20.04 -30.03 -14.85
C LEU A 102 21.01 -29.18 -15.69
N GLY A 103 22.20 -28.83 -15.17
CA GLY A 103 23.12 -27.89 -15.82
C GLY A 103 22.68 -26.43 -15.72
N LEU A 104 21.78 -26.11 -14.79
CA LEU A 104 21.19 -24.78 -14.55
C LEU A 104 21.48 -24.28 -13.12
N GLY A 105 22.52 -24.83 -12.47
CA GLY A 105 22.92 -24.44 -11.11
C GLY A 105 23.54 -23.02 -11.07
N PRO A 106 23.64 -22.41 -9.88
CA PRO A 106 24.08 -21.03 -9.73
C PRO A 106 25.39 -20.68 -10.43
N ASP A 107 26.42 -21.51 -10.30
CA ASP A 107 27.73 -21.27 -10.93
C ASP A 107 27.66 -21.15 -12.46
N VAL A 108 26.82 -21.98 -13.10
CA VAL A 108 26.64 -21.97 -14.57
C VAL A 108 25.88 -20.73 -15.00
N CYS A 109 24.80 -20.39 -14.28
CA CYS A 109 23.97 -19.25 -14.61
C CYS A 109 24.67 -17.92 -14.35
N LEU A 110 25.43 -17.79 -13.25
CA LEU A 110 26.22 -16.59 -12.93
C LEU A 110 27.45 -16.43 -13.83
N ALA A 111 28.04 -17.53 -14.32
CA ALA A 111 29.07 -17.45 -15.36
C ALA A 111 28.51 -16.95 -16.70
N ALA A 112 27.24 -17.25 -17.02
CA ALA A 112 26.56 -16.74 -18.21
C ALA A 112 26.03 -15.31 -18.04
N ARG A 113 25.56 -14.93 -16.85
CA ARG A 113 25.13 -13.57 -16.49
C ARG A 113 25.53 -13.22 -15.05
N PRO A 114 26.67 -12.52 -14.85
CA PRO A 114 27.15 -12.15 -13.52
C PRO A 114 26.21 -11.20 -12.72
N GLU A 115 25.27 -10.55 -13.40
CA GLU A 115 24.22 -9.69 -12.82
C GLU A 115 22.94 -10.44 -12.42
N LEU A 116 22.84 -11.74 -12.68
CA LEU A 116 21.63 -12.52 -12.40
C LEU A 116 21.45 -12.72 -10.89
N ILE A 117 20.24 -12.48 -10.40
CA ILE A 117 19.87 -12.82 -9.02
C ILE A 117 19.29 -14.24 -9.03
N TYR A 118 19.95 -15.15 -8.32
CA TYR A 118 19.56 -16.56 -8.28
C TYR A 118 18.86 -16.86 -6.95
N GLY A 119 17.53 -16.80 -6.93
CA GLY A 119 16.69 -17.18 -5.80
C GLY A 119 16.50 -18.69 -5.69
N ARG A 120 16.89 -19.26 -4.56
CA ARG A 120 16.68 -20.67 -4.20
C ARG A 120 15.75 -20.73 -3.01
N MET A 121 14.76 -21.60 -3.08
CA MET A 121 13.79 -21.81 -2.02
C MET A 121 13.75 -23.28 -1.62
N THR A 122 14.19 -23.57 -0.40
CA THR A 122 14.28 -24.94 0.11
C THR A 122 13.60 -25.10 1.46
N GLY A 123 13.40 -26.34 1.88
CA GLY A 123 12.90 -26.64 3.22
C GLY A 123 13.91 -26.34 4.32
N PHE A 124 15.12 -26.89 4.16
CA PHE A 124 16.15 -26.95 5.18
C PHE A 124 17.51 -26.35 4.76
N GLY A 125 17.52 -25.45 3.77
CA GLY A 125 18.72 -24.81 3.21
C GLY A 125 19.50 -25.69 2.23
N GLN A 126 20.49 -25.11 1.55
CA GLN A 126 21.41 -25.86 0.66
C GLN A 126 22.51 -26.64 1.41
N SER A 127 22.60 -26.52 2.74
CA SER A 127 23.65 -27.16 3.54
C SER A 127 23.14 -27.63 4.91
N GLY A 128 23.94 -28.45 5.59
CA GLY A 128 23.59 -29.03 6.89
C GLY A 128 22.86 -30.38 6.80
N PRO A 129 22.62 -31.05 7.94
CA PRO A 129 22.18 -32.45 7.98
C PRO A 129 20.75 -32.67 7.47
N LEU A 130 19.88 -31.65 7.55
CA LEU A 130 18.49 -31.73 7.10
C LEU A 130 18.30 -31.36 5.61
N SER A 131 19.27 -30.67 5.00
CA SER A 131 19.25 -30.26 3.59
C SER A 131 18.84 -31.34 2.57
N PRO A 132 19.31 -32.61 2.64
CA PRO A 132 18.88 -33.65 1.68
C PRO A 132 17.47 -34.21 1.93
N HIS A 133 16.84 -33.89 3.07
CA HIS A 133 15.56 -34.47 3.47
C HIS A 133 14.39 -33.82 2.73
N ALA A 134 13.32 -34.61 2.54
CA ALA A 134 12.03 -34.08 2.10
C ALA A 134 11.36 -33.34 3.27
N GLY A 135 10.72 -32.22 2.98
CA GLY A 135 9.88 -31.51 3.92
C GLY A 135 8.64 -30.94 3.24
N HIS A 136 7.66 -30.61 4.07
CA HIS A 136 6.43 -29.86 3.76
C HIS A 136 6.19 -28.87 4.91
N ASP A 137 5.37 -27.83 4.71
CA ASP A 137 5.04 -26.79 5.70
C ASP A 137 5.03 -27.30 7.16
N LEU A 138 4.17 -28.28 7.46
CA LEU A 138 4.01 -28.86 8.80
C LEU A 138 5.31 -29.39 9.43
N THR A 139 6.24 -29.92 8.62
CA THR A 139 7.54 -30.39 9.11
C THR A 139 8.45 -29.22 9.50
N TYR A 140 8.45 -28.12 8.74
CA TYR A 140 9.23 -26.93 9.07
C TYR A 140 8.68 -26.28 10.34
N LEU A 141 7.34 -26.24 10.49
CA LEU A 141 6.68 -25.76 11.71
C LEU A 141 6.98 -26.64 12.92
N ALA A 142 7.12 -27.96 12.74
CA ALA A 142 7.53 -28.87 13.81
C ALA A 142 8.98 -28.63 14.26
N TYR A 143 9.93 -28.54 13.32
CA TYR A 143 11.34 -28.34 13.63
C TYR A 143 11.68 -26.94 14.18
N SER A 144 10.97 -25.89 13.75
CA SER A 144 11.09 -24.51 14.30
C SER A 144 10.37 -24.33 15.64
N GLY A 145 9.56 -25.31 16.08
CA GLY A 145 8.76 -25.23 17.29
C GLY A 145 7.47 -24.40 17.15
N VAL A 146 7.22 -23.74 16.01
CA VAL A 146 5.98 -23.01 15.72
C VAL A 146 4.75 -23.89 15.92
N LEU A 147 4.77 -25.12 15.41
CA LEU A 147 3.66 -26.06 15.55
C LEU A 147 3.31 -26.31 17.02
N HIS A 148 4.31 -26.48 17.88
CA HIS A 148 4.08 -26.67 19.31
C HIS A 148 3.57 -25.40 20.01
N ALA A 149 3.83 -24.20 19.47
CA ALA A 149 3.30 -22.96 20.04
C ALA A 149 1.81 -22.72 19.70
N ILE A 150 1.26 -23.37 18.66
CA ILE A 150 -0.11 -23.11 18.18
C ILE A 150 -1.10 -24.19 18.64
N GLY A 151 -2.20 -23.74 19.25
CA GLY A 151 -3.34 -24.57 19.66
C GLY A 151 -3.75 -24.39 21.13
N PRO A 152 -4.84 -25.05 21.57
CA PRO A 152 -5.36 -24.91 22.93
C PRO A 152 -4.46 -25.62 23.97
N ALA A 153 -4.58 -25.16 25.22
CA ALA A 153 -3.97 -25.81 26.39
C ALA A 153 -4.46 -27.27 26.52
N GLY A 154 -3.53 -28.19 26.79
CA GLY A 154 -3.82 -29.62 26.95
C GLY A 154 -4.22 -30.39 25.67
N GLY A 155 -4.55 -29.69 24.58
CA GLY A 155 -4.86 -30.29 23.29
C GLY A 155 -3.62 -30.67 22.47
N LYS A 156 -3.82 -31.41 21.38
CA LYS A 156 -2.77 -31.63 20.36
C LYS A 156 -2.37 -30.30 19.70
N PRO A 157 -1.12 -30.16 19.21
CA PRO A 157 -0.73 -29.06 18.34
C PRO A 157 -1.69 -28.90 17.15
N VAL A 158 -1.98 -27.67 16.75
CA VAL A 158 -2.88 -27.37 15.63
C VAL A 158 -2.06 -26.92 14.43
N PRO A 159 -2.04 -27.70 13.32
CA PRO A 159 -1.50 -27.23 12.06
C PRO A 159 -2.22 -25.96 11.61
N PRO A 160 -1.53 -24.83 11.40
CA PRO A 160 -2.10 -23.69 10.68
C PRO A 160 -2.23 -24.05 9.19
N LEU A 161 -2.88 -23.16 8.43
CA LEU A 161 -2.69 -23.12 6.98
C LEU A 161 -1.21 -22.83 6.64
N ASN A 162 -0.80 -23.09 5.40
CA ASN A 162 0.59 -22.91 4.93
C ASN A 162 1.06 -21.44 4.85
N LEU A 163 0.35 -20.53 5.52
CA LEU A 163 0.66 -19.13 5.67
C LEU A 163 1.95 -18.88 6.46
N ILE A 164 2.36 -19.80 7.35
CA ILE A 164 3.52 -19.58 8.23
C ILE A 164 4.81 -20.21 7.71
N GLY A 165 4.81 -21.48 7.32
CA GLY A 165 6.03 -22.17 6.88
C GLY A 165 6.34 -21.84 5.42
N ASP A 166 5.45 -22.22 4.51
CA ASP A 166 5.62 -21.95 3.07
C ASP A 166 5.64 -20.43 2.79
N TYR A 167 4.59 -19.68 3.14
CA TYR A 167 4.49 -18.28 2.73
C TYR A 167 5.29 -17.32 3.62
N GLY A 168 5.03 -17.32 4.93
CA GLY A 168 5.70 -16.44 5.88
C GLY A 168 7.21 -16.71 5.99
N GLY A 169 7.60 -17.98 6.13
CA GLY A 169 8.99 -18.42 6.25
C GLY A 169 9.71 -18.59 4.91
N GLY A 170 9.01 -19.02 3.87
CA GLY A 170 9.56 -19.19 2.52
C GLY A 170 9.40 -17.95 1.65
N THR A 171 8.19 -17.71 1.12
CA THR A 171 7.93 -16.66 0.11
C THR A 171 8.45 -15.29 0.52
N MET A 172 8.13 -14.83 1.74
CA MET A 172 8.51 -13.48 2.17
C MET A 172 10.02 -13.31 2.31
N PHE A 173 10.74 -14.33 2.78
CA PHE A 173 12.20 -14.30 2.88
C PHE A 173 12.88 -14.38 1.50
N LEU A 174 12.31 -15.15 0.56
CA LEU A 174 12.79 -15.17 -0.84
C LEU A 174 12.62 -13.80 -1.50
N ILE A 175 11.43 -13.20 -1.42
CA ILE A 175 11.17 -11.86 -1.97
C ILE A 175 12.08 -10.83 -1.33
N MET A 176 12.18 -10.80 0.01
CA MET A 176 13.05 -9.87 0.73
C MET A 176 14.51 -10.01 0.28
N GLY A 177 15.03 -11.24 0.17
CA GLY A 177 16.38 -11.49 -0.32
C GLY A 177 16.58 -11.08 -1.78
N ILE A 178 15.59 -11.29 -2.66
CA ILE A 178 15.63 -10.86 -4.06
C ILE A 178 15.61 -9.33 -4.18
N LEU A 179 14.76 -8.64 -3.43
CA LEU A 179 14.71 -7.17 -3.41
C LEU A 179 16.00 -6.57 -2.83
N ALA A 180 16.54 -7.16 -1.77
CA ALA A 180 17.85 -6.79 -1.24
C ALA A 180 18.98 -7.03 -2.26
N ALA A 181 18.92 -8.13 -3.03
CA ALA A 181 19.86 -8.41 -4.11
C ALA A 181 19.73 -7.45 -5.30
N LEU A 182 18.51 -7.03 -5.67
CA LEU A 182 18.29 -5.98 -6.67
C LEU A 182 18.89 -4.65 -6.21
N TYR A 183 18.71 -4.30 -4.95
CA TYR A 183 19.28 -3.09 -4.36
C TYR A 183 20.81 -3.14 -4.32
N GLU A 184 21.41 -4.26 -3.90
CA GLU A 184 22.87 -4.48 -3.91
C GLU A 184 23.41 -4.36 -5.34
N ARG A 185 22.78 -5.08 -6.30
CA ARG A 185 23.13 -5.06 -7.73
C ARG A 185 23.11 -3.66 -8.32
N SER A 186 22.16 -2.80 -7.91
CA SER A 186 22.10 -1.41 -8.38
C SER A 186 23.31 -0.56 -7.97
N ARG A 187 24.06 -0.99 -6.94
CA ARG A 187 25.28 -0.34 -6.44
C ARG A 187 26.56 -1.04 -6.90
N SER A 188 26.54 -2.37 -7.02
CA SER A 188 27.72 -3.21 -7.28
C SER A 188 27.89 -3.62 -8.75
N GLY A 189 26.81 -3.58 -9.53
CA GLY A 189 26.73 -4.18 -10.86
C GLY A 189 26.77 -5.72 -10.86
N LYS A 190 26.54 -6.38 -9.71
CA LYS A 190 26.65 -7.84 -9.56
C LYS A 190 25.38 -8.45 -9.00
N GLY A 191 25.05 -9.64 -9.52
CA GLY A 191 24.02 -10.50 -8.97
C GLY A 191 24.58 -11.36 -7.84
N GLN A 192 23.68 -12.02 -7.11
CA GLN A 192 24.03 -12.92 -6.03
C GLN A 192 23.03 -14.08 -5.91
N VAL A 193 23.46 -15.14 -5.23
CA VAL A 193 22.58 -16.26 -4.86
C VAL A 193 21.85 -15.89 -3.57
N VAL A 194 20.53 -15.90 -3.63
CA VAL A 194 19.65 -15.77 -2.47
C VAL A 194 19.23 -17.18 -2.08
N ASP A 195 19.87 -17.78 -1.07
CA ASP A 195 19.42 -19.03 -0.48
C ASP A 195 18.45 -18.73 0.67
N ALA A 196 17.18 -19.09 0.48
CA ALA A 196 16.14 -18.93 1.48
C ALA A 196 15.57 -20.30 1.87
N ALA A 197 15.48 -20.56 3.18
CA ALA A 197 14.98 -21.80 3.73
C ALA A 197 13.73 -21.56 4.59
N MET A 198 12.68 -22.34 4.35
CA MET A 198 11.42 -22.26 5.12
C MET A 198 11.65 -22.50 6.62
N ILE A 199 12.58 -23.37 7.00
CA ILE A 199 12.93 -23.59 8.41
C ILE A 199 13.55 -22.33 9.07
N ASP A 200 14.40 -21.60 8.35
CA ASP A 200 15.10 -20.43 8.88
C ASP A 200 14.12 -19.26 9.00
N GLY A 201 13.28 -19.04 8.00
CA GLY A 201 12.22 -18.03 8.05
C GLY A 201 11.19 -18.31 9.14
N ALA A 202 10.70 -19.56 9.26
CA ALA A 202 9.78 -19.93 10.34
C ALA A 202 10.40 -19.77 11.73
N SER A 203 11.69 -20.08 11.88
CA SER A 203 12.43 -19.87 13.14
C SER A 203 12.67 -18.37 13.43
N MET A 204 12.90 -17.56 12.40
CA MET A 204 13.07 -16.11 12.52
C MET A 204 11.75 -15.42 12.93
N LEU A 205 10.60 -15.89 12.42
CA LEU A 205 9.27 -15.44 12.86
C LEU A 205 9.01 -15.75 14.36
N MET A 206 9.67 -16.78 14.93
CA MET A 206 9.61 -17.10 16.36
C MET A 206 10.55 -16.27 17.24
N SER A 207 11.38 -15.38 16.68
CA SER A 207 12.36 -14.58 17.42
C SER A 207 11.78 -13.84 18.65
N PHE A 208 10.60 -13.22 18.52
CA PHE A 208 9.89 -12.58 19.63
C PHE A 208 9.52 -13.57 20.74
N VAL A 209 8.98 -14.73 20.38
CA VAL A 209 8.60 -15.80 21.34
C VAL A 209 9.84 -16.36 22.04
N HIS A 210 10.94 -16.54 21.32
CA HIS A 210 12.22 -16.96 21.89
C HIS A 210 12.75 -15.91 22.88
N GLY A 211 12.64 -14.61 22.56
CA GLY A 211 12.98 -13.51 23.46
C GLY A 211 12.14 -13.51 24.74
N LEU A 212 10.81 -13.58 24.63
CA LEU A 212 9.91 -13.68 25.79
C LEU A 212 10.21 -14.90 26.66
N ARG A 213 10.55 -16.04 26.06
CA ARG A 213 10.94 -17.26 26.78
C ARG A 213 12.24 -17.08 27.56
N GLN A 214 13.25 -16.45 26.96
CA GLN A 214 14.51 -16.16 27.66
C GLN A 214 14.32 -15.15 28.80
N ALA A 215 13.42 -14.19 28.63
CA ALA A 215 13.05 -13.21 29.65
C ALA A 215 12.08 -13.75 30.73
N GLY A 216 11.67 -15.02 30.66
CA GLY A 216 10.74 -15.64 31.64
C GLY A 216 9.27 -15.24 31.48
N PHE A 217 8.92 -14.50 30.43
CA PHE A 217 7.55 -14.08 30.11
C PHE A 217 6.78 -15.08 29.23
N TRP A 218 7.40 -16.21 28.84
CA TRP A 218 6.76 -17.24 28.02
C TRP A 218 6.89 -18.66 28.60
N SER A 219 5.75 -19.34 28.72
CA SER A 219 5.57 -20.73 29.09
C SER A 219 5.55 -21.65 27.87
N LEU A 220 6.25 -22.79 27.94
CA LEU A 220 6.19 -23.82 26.89
C LEU A 220 4.84 -24.57 26.85
N GLN A 221 3.94 -24.32 27.80
CA GLN A 221 2.58 -24.84 27.78
C GLN A 221 1.69 -23.93 26.92
N ARG A 222 1.14 -24.48 25.81
CA ARG A 222 0.14 -23.79 24.97
C ARG A 222 -1.05 -23.29 25.77
N GLY A 223 -1.65 -22.20 25.29
CA GLY A 223 -2.84 -21.58 25.87
C GLY A 223 -2.61 -21.05 27.29
N THR A 224 -1.36 -20.69 27.63
CA THR A 224 -0.99 -20.10 28.93
C THR A 224 -0.18 -18.80 28.79
N ASN A 225 -0.04 -18.29 27.56
CA ASN A 225 0.69 -17.07 27.22
C ASN A 225 -0.27 -15.96 26.78
N GLN A 226 0.28 -14.78 26.48
CA GLN A 226 -0.54 -13.63 26.09
C GLN A 226 -1.11 -13.72 24.67
N PRO A 227 -0.35 -14.10 23.62
CA PRO A 227 -0.87 -14.19 22.26
C PRO A 227 -1.41 -15.57 21.86
N ASP A 228 -1.22 -16.62 22.67
CA ASP A 228 -1.65 -17.99 22.35
C ASP A 228 -3.07 -18.34 22.87
N GLY A 229 -3.84 -17.32 23.25
CA GLY A 229 -5.18 -17.46 23.81
C GLY A 229 -5.21 -17.76 25.32
N GLY A 230 -4.08 -17.78 26.02
CA GLY A 230 -4.04 -17.94 27.48
C GLY A 230 -4.55 -16.74 28.27
N PHE A 231 -4.37 -15.53 27.75
CA PHE A 231 -4.80 -14.28 28.39
C PHE A 231 -6.30 -14.02 28.22
N PRO A 232 -7.06 -13.67 29.28
CA PRO A 232 -8.53 -13.57 29.20
C PRO A 232 -9.03 -12.45 28.28
N PHE A 233 -8.20 -11.44 28.01
CA PHE A 233 -8.57 -10.31 27.16
C PHE A 233 -7.93 -10.39 25.77
N ASN A 234 -7.33 -11.53 25.43
CA ASN A 234 -6.87 -11.85 24.07
C ASN A 234 -7.18 -13.32 23.77
N ALA A 235 -8.45 -13.63 23.59
CA ALA A 235 -8.98 -15.00 23.51
C ALA A 235 -10.29 -15.06 22.71
N VAL A 236 -10.69 -16.29 22.36
CA VAL A 236 -11.95 -16.59 21.68
C VAL A 236 -12.90 -17.29 22.66
N TYR A 237 -14.16 -16.86 22.69
CA TYR A 237 -15.19 -17.33 23.62
C TYR A 237 -16.43 -17.82 22.87
N ALA A 238 -17.06 -18.90 23.33
CA ALA A 238 -18.32 -19.38 22.78
C ALA A 238 -19.51 -18.55 23.29
N CYS A 239 -20.51 -18.38 22.43
CA CYS A 239 -21.73 -17.61 22.68
C CYS A 239 -22.99 -18.49 22.66
N ALA A 240 -24.13 -17.92 23.07
CA ALA A 240 -25.42 -18.61 23.15
C ALA A 240 -25.94 -19.14 21.80
N ASP A 241 -25.51 -18.56 20.68
CA ASP A 241 -25.86 -18.99 19.31
C ASP A 241 -24.93 -20.08 18.76
N GLY A 242 -24.05 -20.66 19.58
CA GLY A 242 -23.08 -21.67 19.17
C GLY A 242 -21.93 -21.13 18.30
N LYS A 243 -21.89 -19.81 18.09
CA LYS A 243 -20.78 -19.10 17.43
C LYS A 243 -19.75 -18.65 18.47
N TYR A 244 -18.74 -17.92 18.00
CA TYR A 244 -17.63 -17.45 18.81
C TYR A 244 -17.45 -15.93 18.70
N LEU A 245 -17.08 -15.31 19.82
CA LEU A 245 -16.61 -13.93 19.92
C LEU A 245 -15.10 -13.92 20.10
N ALA A 246 -14.38 -13.28 19.17
CA ALA A 246 -12.97 -12.93 19.36
C ALA A 246 -12.87 -11.66 20.22
N VAL A 247 -12.09 -11.72 21.29
CA VAL A 247 -11.83 -10.60 22.21
C VAL A 247 -10.35 -10.26 22.15
N ALA A 248 -10.03 -9.04 21.74
CA ALA A 248 -8.68 -8.47 21.67
C ALA A 248 -8.66 -7.10 22.36
N ALA A 249 -8.67 -7.10 23.68
CA ALA A 249 -8.78 -5.95 24.58
C ALA A 249 -7.61 -5.95 25.58
N ALA A 250 -6.38 -5.97 25.07
CA ALA A 250 -5.19 -6.21 25.89
C ALA A 250 -4.82 -5.00 26.77
N GLU A 251 -4.91 -3.81 26.20
CA GLU A 251 -4.66 -2.52 26.84
C GLU A 251 -5.75 -2.21 27.88
N MET A 252 -5.36 -1.61 29.00
CA MET A 252 -6.26 -1.37 30.14
C MET A 252 -7.54 -0.62 29.75
N LYS A 253 -7.47 0.37 28.84
CA LYS A 253 -8.64 1.12 28.38
C LYS A 253 -9.70 0.24 27.72
N PHE A 254 -9.29 -0.61 26.77
CA PHE A 254 -10.21 -1.50 26.06
C PHE A 254 -10.67 -2.67 26.93
N ARG A 255 -9.78 -3.17 27.79
CA ARG A 255 -10.10 -4.16 28.82
C ARG A 255 -11.24 -3.69 29.73
N MET A 256 -11.15 -2.45 30.21
CA MET A 256 -12.16 -1.82 31.06
C MET A 256 -13.49 -1.63 30.35
N ASP A 257 -13.49 -1.14 29.10
CA ASP A 257 -14.72 -1.00 28.32
C ASP A 257 -15.39 -2.36 28.04
N PHE A 258 -14.60 -3.37 27.64
CA PHE A 258 -15.09 -4.74 27.45
C PHE A 258 -15.71 -5.32 28.72
N LEU A 259 -14.99 -5.26 29.84
CA LEU A 259 -15.46 -5.77 31.14
C LEU A 259 -16.75 -5.06 31.58
N THR A 260 -16.80 -3.73 31.48
CA THR A 260 -18.00 -2.93 31.80
C THR A 260 -19.21 -3.39 30.98
N ARG A 261 -19.05 -3.60 29.67
CA ARG A 261 -20.13 -4.08 28.78
C ARG A 261 -20.60 -5.50 29.10
N ILE A 262 -19.73 -6.35 29.64
CA ILE A 262 -20.11 -7.71 30.08
C ILE A 262 -20.58 -7.78 31.54
N GLY A 263 -20.59 -6.65 32.26
CA GLY A 263 -21.05 -6.58 33.65
C GLY A 263 -20.00 -7.00 34.68
N LEU A 264 -18.71 -6.86 34.35
CA LEU A 264 -17.57 -7.10 35.24
C LEU A 264 -16.83 -5.79 35.57
N GLY A 265 -16.23 -5.74 36.76
CA GLY A 265 -15.61 -4.53 37.31
C GLY A 265 -14.10 -4.39 37.06
N GLU A 266 -13.55 -3.28 37.57
CA GLU A 266 -12.11 -2.97 37.54
C GLU A 266 -11.27 -3.97 38.35
N ASP A 267 -11.87 -4.58 39.37
CA ASP A 267 -11.26 -5.64 40.18
C ASP A 267 -10.81 -6.82 39.31
N VAL A 268 -11.66 -7.25 38.37
CA VAL A 268 -11.34 -8.29 37.37
C VAL A 268 -10.24 -7.82 36.41
N ALA A 269 -10.29 -6.55 36.00
CA ALA A 269 -9.31 -5.96 35.08
C ALA A 269 -7.88 -5.98 35.67
N ARG A 270 -7.75 -5.55 36.93
CA ARG A 270 -6.49 -5.54 37.70
C ARG A 270 -6.07 -6.95 38.14
N ALA A 271 -7.02 -7.83 38.48
CA ALA A 271 -6.72 -9.23 38.76
C ALA A 271 -6.12 -9.94 37.54
N GLY A 272 -6.52 -9.54 36.33
CA GLY A 272 -6.02 -10.05 35.07
C GLY A 272 -4.55 -9.72 34.75
N ASP A 273 -3.87 -8.84 35.49
CA ASP A 273 -2.43 -8.60 35.32
C ASP A 273 -1.56 -9.75 35.87
N LYS A 274 -2.16 -10.72 36.57
CA LYS A 274 -1.46 -11.85 37.21
C LYS A 274 -1.83 -13.16 36.51
N PRO A 275 -0.90 -13.84 35.78
CA PRO A 275 -1.20 -15.03 34.98
C PRO A 275 -1.92 -16.17 35.72
N ARG A 276 -1.62 -16.35 37.01
CA ARG A 276 -2.32 -17.33 37.88
C ARG A 276 -3.83 -17.14 37.99
N ASN A 277 -4.34 -15.92 37.74
CA ASN A 277 -5.77 -15.62 37.79
C ASN A 277 -6.47 -15.85 36.44
N TRP A 278 -5.72 -15.99 35.34
CA TRP A 278 -6.29 -16.08 33.99
C TRP A 278 -7.30 -17.22 33.81
N PRO A 279 -7.09 -18.46 34.31
CA PRO A 279 -8.08 -19.53 34.15
C PRO A 279 -9.45 -19.20 34.77
N ALA A 280 -9.45 -18.59 35.96
CA ALA A 280 -10.68 -18.20 36.66
C ALA A 280 -11.41 -17.06 35.93
N ILE A 281 -10.67 -16.02 35.51
CA ILE A 281 -11.24 -14.89 34.76
C ILE A 281 -11.77 -15.37 33.40
N LYS A 282 -11.07 -16.28 32.70
CA LYS A 282 -11.56 -16.90 31.47
C LYS A 282 -12.87 -17.67 31.70
N ALA A 283 -12.98 -18.45 32.77
CA ALA A 283 -14.22 -19.15 33.10
C ALA A 283 -15.38 -18.19 33.38
N GLN A 284 -15.13 -17.08 34.09
CA GLN A 284 -16.13 -16.05 34.37
C GLN A 284 -16.62 -15.35 33.10
N ILE A 285 -15.71 -14.92 32.22
CA ILE A 285 -16.04 -14.30 30.93
C ILE A 285 -16.81 -15.29 30.04
N ALA A 286 -16.35 -16.55 29.97
CA ALA A 286 -17.00 -17.59 29.18
C ALA A 286 -18.44 -17.87 29.66
N ALA A 287 -18.67 -17.94 30.97
CA ALA A 287 -20.00 -18.15 31.54
C ALA A 287 -20.98 -17.01 31.19
N ILE A 288 -20.49 -15.76 31.19
CA ILE A 288 -21.31 -14.60 30.80
C ILE A 288 -21.61 -14.61 29.30
N LEU A 289 -20.61 -14.88 28.46
CA LEU A 289 -20.76 -14.86 27.00
C LEU A 289 -21.58 -16.04 26.48
N ALA A 290 -21.52 -17.22 27.12
CA ALA A 290 -22.38 -18.36 26.82
C ALA A 290 -23.87 -18.05 27.00
N GLY A 291 -24.23 -17.03 27.79
CA GLY A 291 -25.60 -16.51 27.94
C GLY A 291 -25.95 -15.33 27.01
N ARG A 292 -25.06 -14.94 26.09
CA ARG A 292 -25.25 -13.80 25.17
C ARG A 292 -25.16 -14.23 23.71
N TYR A 293 -25.95 -13.58 22.85
CA TYR A 293 -25.89 -13.78 21.41
C TYR A 293 -24.73 -13.00 20.79
N THR A 294 -24.08 -13.57 19.77
CA THR A 294 -22.96 -12.89 19.09
C THR A 294 -23.48 -11.78 18.18
N PRO A 295 -23.04 -10.51 18.33
CA PRO A 295 -23.40 -9.43 17.40
C PRO A 295 -22.63 -9.48 16.07
N LEU A 296 -21.77 -10.49 15.85
CA LEU A 296 -21.21 -10.79 14.52
C LEU A 296 -22.31 -11.33 13.60
N VAL A 297 -22.98 -10.40 12.93
CA VAL A 297 -23.79 -10.64 11.74
C VAL A 297 -22.87 -11.12 10.62
N GLU A 298 -22.89 -12.43 10.37
CA GLU A 298 -22.54 -13.14 9.11
C GLU A 298 -21.17 -12.90 8.45
N ALA A 299 -20.34 -12.01 8.98
CA ALA A 299 -19.13 -11.49 8.33
C ALA A 299 -18.14 -12.59 7.94
N ASP A 300 -17.87 -13.58 8.80
CA ASP A 300 -16.84 -14.58 8.52
C ASP A 300 -17.17 -15.47 7.30
N ARG A 301 -18.45 -15.81 7.11
CA ARG A 301 -18.93 -16.54 5.94
C ARG A 301 -19.16 -15.60 4.74
N ARG A 302 -19.68 -14.40 4.97
CA ARG A 302 -20.03 -13.44 3.92
C ARG A 302 -18.79 -12.81 3.30
N VAL A 303 -17.80 -12.39 4.08
CA VAL A 303 -16.49 -11.92 3.60
C VAL A 303 -15.76 -13.04 2.88
N SER A 304 -15.83 -14.29 3.35
CA SER A 304 -15.26 -15.43 2.60
C SER A 304 -15.93 -15.62 1.23
N LEU A 305 -17.27 -15.49 1.13
CA LEU A 305 -18.03 -15.60 -0.12
C LEU A 305 -17.86 -14.37 -1.03
N GLU A 306 -17.79 -13.17 -0.48
CA GLU A 306 -17.55 -11.93 -1.23
C GLU A 306 -16.10 -11.85 -1.72
N LEU A 307 -15.12 -12.37 -0.96
CA LEU A 307 -13.78 -12.62 -1.48
C LEU A 307 -13.78 -13.71 -2.55
N ASP A 308 -14.55 -14.81 -2.41
CA ASP A 308 -14.62 -15.85 -3.43
C ASP A 308 -15.23 -15.31 -4.73
N GLU A 309 -16.26 -14.46 -4.66
CA GLU A 309 -16.81 -13.74 -5.81
C GLU A 309 -15.83 -12.72 -6.40
N LEU A 310 -15.14 -11.91 -5.57
CA LEU A 310 -14.13 -10.95 -6.03
C LEU A 310 -12.95 -11.66 -6.69
N MET A 311 -12.42 -12.71 -6.07
CA MET A 311 -11.36 -13.55 -6.62
C MET A 311 -11.83 -14.24 -7.90
N THR A 312 -13.07 -14.73 -7.98
CA THR A 312 -13.65 -15.29 -9.21
C THR A 312 -13.73 -14.24 -10.34
N ARG A 313 -14.04 -12.97 -10.02
CA ARG A 313 -14.02 -11.85 -11.00
C ARG A 313 -12.59 -11.49 -11.42
N CYS A 314 -11.62 -11.51 -10.51
CA CYS A 314 -10.19 -11.32 -10.82
C CYS A 314 -9.57 -12.51 -11.60
N LEU A 315 -10.10 -13.72 -11.40
CA LEU A 315 -9.75 -14.96 -12.09
C LEU A 315 -10.45 -15.12 -13.44
N ALA A 316 -11.37 -14.22 -13.81
CA ALA A 316 -12.02 -14.26 -15.12
C ALA A 316 -10.94 -14.27 -16.22
N PRO A 317 -10.92 -15.28 -17.12
CA PRO A 317 -9.77 -15.49 -18.00
C PRO A 317 -9.62 -14.34 -19.00
N LYS A 318 -8.62 -13.49 -18.77
CA LYS A 318 -8.18 -12.49 -19.75
C LYS A 318 -7.72 -13.23 -21.02
N PRO A 319 -7.89 -12.66 -22.23
CA PRO A 319 -7.51 -13.32 -23.49
C PRO A 319 -6.07 -13.86 -23.50
N GLU A 320 -5.17 -13.13 -22.83
CA GLU A 320 -3.75 -13.42 -22.59
C GLU A 320 -3.45 -14.75 -21.88
N GLN A 321 -4.45 -15.39 -21.26
CA GLN A 321 -4.29 -16.61 -20.46
C GLN A 321 -4.49 -17.91 -21.26
N ARG A 322 -4.75 -17.81 -22.57
CA ARG A 322 -4.67 -18.98 -23.46
C ARG A 322 -3.23 -19.50 -23.56
N PRO A 323 -3.02 -20.80 -23.88
CA PRO A 323 -1.70 -21.29 -24.26
C PRO A 323 -1.26 -20.56 -25.52
N ALA A 324 -0.26 -19.68 -25.38
CA ALA A 324 0.20 -18.81 -26.47
C ALA A 324 0.48 -19.62 -27.74
N ASP A 325 -0.11 -19.18 -28.86
CA ASP A 325 0.25 -19.76 -30.14
C ASP A 325 1.68 -19.36 -30.55
N ALA A 326 2.20 -19.93 -31.63
CA ALA A 326 3.58 -19.65 -32.05
C ALA A 326 3.83 -18.17 -32.43
N HIS A 327 2.79 -17.39 -32.68
CA HIS A 327 2.84 -15.98 -33.04
C HIS A 327 2.80 -15.08 -31.79
N GLU A 328 1.92 -15.37 -30.83
CA GLU A 328 1.90 -14.72 -29.51
C GLU A 328 3.20 -15.01 -28.71
N LEU A 329 3.82 -16.18 -28.92
CA LEU A 329 5.17 -16.50 -28.40
C LEU A 329 6.28 -15.76 -29.14
N LEU A 330 6.10 -15.39 -30.41
CA LEU A 330 7.03 -14.53 -31.14
C LEU A 330 6.95 -13.09 -30.59
N GLU A 331 5.75 -12.52 -30.48
CA GLU A 331 5.53 -11.19 -29.86
C GLU A 331 5.98 -11.17 -28.37
N ALA A 332 5.86 -12.28 -27.64
CA ALA A 332 6.39 -12.39 -26.27
C ALA A 332 7.92 -12.26 -26.18
N LEU A 333 8.60 -12.74 -27.22
CA LEU A 333 10.06 -12.77 -27.30
C LEU A 333 10.62 -11.55 -28.04
N GLU A 334 9.82 -10.82 -28.80
CA GLU A 334 10.23 -9.65 -29.59
C GLU A 334 10.83 -8.53 -28.72
N PRO A 335 10.27 -8.13 -27.56
CA PRO A 335 10.91 -7.18 -26.64
C PRO A 335 12.17 -7.73 -25.96
N LEU A 336 12.34 -9.06 -25.91
CA LEU A 336 13.58 -9.70 -25.46
C LEU A 336 14.62 -9.82 -26.59
N LEU A 337 14.26 -9.47 -27.83
CA LEU A 337 15.08 -9.53 -29.04
C LEU A 337 15.44 -8.14 -29.60
N ASP A 338 14.66 -7.10 -29.30
CA ASP A 338 14.82 -5.74 -29.83
C ASP A 338 15.88 -4.89 -29.11
N TRP A 339 17.15 -5.24 -29.35
CA TRP A 339 18.22 -4.26 -29.53
C TRP A 339 19.29 -4.82 -30.47
N ALA A 340 19.27 -4.41 -31.75
CA ALA A 340 20.21 -4.86 -32.78
C ALA A 340 21.32 -3.81 -32.99
N PRO A 341 22.61 -4.20 -33.09
CA PRO A 341 23.15 -4.78 -34.34
C PRO A 341 24.23 -5.89 -34.10
N PRO A 342 24.86 -6.51 -35.13
CA PRO A 342 24.64 -6.47 -36.59
C PRO A 342 24.25 -7.85 -37.18
N ALA A 343 24.23 -7.96 -38.52
CA ALA A 343 23.62 -9.05 -39.30
C ALA A 343 24.03 -10.51 -38.98
N ALA A 344 25.14 -10.76 -38.27
CA ALA A 344 25.53 -12.10 -37.83
C ALA A 344 24.50 -12.75 -36.89
N GLN A 345 23.95 -11.98 -35.94
CA GLN A 345 22.99 -12.49 -34.96
C GLN A 345 21.58 -12.71 -35.54
N LYS A 346 21.20 -12.08 -36.66
CA LYS A 346 19.93 -12.38 -37.35
C LYS A 346 19.85 -13.84 -37.80
N ARG A 347 20.97 -14.45 -38.21
CA ARG A 347 21.02 -15.90 -38.52
C ARG A 347 20.84 -16.77 -37.27
N GLU A 348 21.29 -16.27 -36.12
CA GLU A 348 21.24 -16.99 -34.85
C GLU A 348 19.82 -16.97 -34.22
N VAL A 349 19.10 -15.84 -34.33
CA VAL A 349 17.67 -15.76 -33.97
C VAL A 349 16.85 -16.70 -34.85
N VAL A 350 17.09 -16.73 -36.16
CA VAL A 350 16.44 -17.69 -37.09
C VAL A 350 16.76 -19.15 -36.72
N SER A 351 17.99 -19.44 -36.27
CA SER A 351 18.35 -20.77 -35.74
C SER A 351 17.50 -21.16 -34.52
N VAL A 352 17.40 -20.29 -33.50
CA VAL A 352 16.58 -20.56 -32.30
C VAL A 352 15.12 -20.78 -32.66
N LEU A 353 14.56 -19.94 -33.53
CA LEU A 353 13.17 -20.07 -33.98
C LEU A 353 12.94 -21.34 -34.82
N SER A 354 13.93 -21.75 -35.63
CA SER A 354 13.88 -23.03 -36.34
C SER A 354 13.93 -24.23 -35.38
N ASP A 355 14.72 -24.15 -34.30
CA ASP A 355 14.81 -25.21 -33.30
C ASP A 355 13.55 -25.29 -32.43
N LEU A 356 12.93 -24.15 -32.06
CA LEU A 356 11.63 -24.12 -31.38
C LEU A 356 10.52 -24.68 -32.29
N GLY A 357 10.49 -24.26 -33.55
CA GLY A 357 9.52 -24.74 -34.54
C GLY A 357 9.68 -26.22 -34.86
N ALA A 358 10.91 -26.72 -34.94
CA ALA A 358 11.20 -28.16 -35.10
C ALA A 358 10.82 -28.96 -33.85
N TYR A 359 11.09 -28.44 -32.65
CA TYR A 359 10.75 -29.07 -31.38
C TYR A 359 9.22 -29.16 -31.17
N GLN A 360 8.46 -28.12 -31.52
CA GLN A 360 6.99 -28.18 -31.48
C GLN A 360 6.42 -29.07 -32.60
N LYS A 361 6.94 -29.01 -33.83
CA LYS A 361 6.54 -29.94 -34.92
C LYS A 361 6.75 -31.40 -34.53
N ALA A 362 7.89 -31.75 -33.95
CA ALA A 362 8.21 -33.13 -33.55
C ALA A 362 7.14 -33.72 -32.60
N ARG A 363 6.64 -32.93 -31.64
CA ARG A 363 5.62 -33.38 -30.68
C ARG A 363 4.20 -33.35 -31.26
N ALA A 364 3.91 -32.43 -32.16
CA ALA A 364 2.66 -32.44 -32.92
C ALA A 364 2.53 -33.71 -33.76
N THR A 365 3.60 -34.16 -34.42
CA THR A 365 3.60 -35.38 -35.25
C THR A 365 3.23 -36.63 -34.45
N GLU A 366 3.74 -36.82 -33.24
CA GLU A 366 3.46 -38.03 -32.45
C GLU A 366 2.01 -38.09 -31.91
N ARG A 367 1.44 -36.93 -31.54
CA ARG A 367 0.01 -36.81 -31.18
C ARG A 367 -0.90 -36.93 -32.40
N LEU A 368 -0.54 -36.33 -33.53
CA LEU A 368 -1.27 -36.46 -34.79
C LEU A 368 -1.24 -37.90 -35.30
N VAL A 369 -0.16 -38.65 -35.15
CA VAL A 369 -0.12 -40.08 -35.50
C VAL A 369 -1.13 -40.87 -34.67
N LYS A 370 -1.17 -40.71 -33.34
CA LYS A 370 -2.16 -41.40 -32.49
C LYS A 370 -3.61 -40.96 -32.73
N LEU A 371 -3.86 -39.67 -32.91
CA LEU A 371 -5.19 -39.16 -33.27
C LEU A 371 -5.61 -39.64 -34.67
N ARG A 372 -4.67 -39.76 -35.60
CA ARG A 372 -4.91 -40.30 -36.94
C ARG A 372 -5.16 -41.80 -36.91
N GLU A 373 -4.45 -42.59 -36.10
CA GLU A 373 -4.80 -44.01 -35.91
C GLU A 373 -6.20 -44.19 -35.26
N VAL A 374 -6.66 -43.27 -34.41
CA VAL A 374 -8.02 -43.29 -33.85
C VAL A 374 -9.04 -42.87 -34.90
N ALA A 375 -8.76 -41.83 -35.67
CA ALA A 375 -9.61 -41.37 -36.77
C ALA A 375 -9.70 -42.39 -37.93
N ASP A 376 -8.60 -43.06 -38.28
CA ASP A 376 -8.55 -44.11 -39.31
C ASP A 376 -9.31 -45.36 -38.83
N ARG A 377 -9.26 -45.69 -37.53
CA ARG A 377 -10.11 -46.73 -36.92
C ARG A 377 -11.59 -46.35 -36.92
N ALA A 378 -11.94 -45.11 -36.60
CA ALA A 378 -13.32 -44.61 -36.67
C ALA A 378 -13.85 -44.55 -38.12
N ALA A 379 -13.04 -44.10 -39.08
CA ALA A 379 -13.39 -44.09 -40.50
C ALA A 379 -13.61 -45.52 -41.04
N SER A 380 -12.94 -46.52 -40.47
CA SER A 380 -13.13 -47.93 -40.86
C SER A 380 -14.48 -48.54 -40.41
N SER A 381 -15.20 -47.92 -39.47
CA SER A 381 -16.55 -48.36 -39.05
C SER A 381 -17.69 -47.68 -39.83
N GLY A 382 -17.39 -46.62 -40.60
CA GLY A 382 -18.30 -45.94 -41.51
C GLY A 382 -18.83 -44.58 -41.04
N ASP A 383 -18.75 -44.25 -39.75
CA ASP A 383 -19.28 -42.99 -39.23
C ASP A 383 -18.31 -41.81 -39.43
N THR A 384 -18.35 -41.24 -40.64
CA THR A 384 -17.49 -40.11 -41.03
C THR A 384 -17.85 -38.82 -40.29
N PHE A 385 -19.13 -38.63 -39.93
CA PHE A 385 -19.60 -37.43 -39.22
C PHE A 385 -19.29 -37.50 -37.72
N GLY A 386 -19.46 -38.66 -37.08
CA GLY A 386 -19.03 -38.90 -35.71
C GLY A 386 -17.52 -38.79 -35.55
N ALA A 387 -16.72 -39.28 -36.52
CA ALA A 387 -15.27 -39.11 -36.52
C ALA A 387 -14.85 -37.64 -36.60
N LEU A 388 -15.46 -36.85 -37.52
CA LEU A 388 -15.21 -35.41 -37.62
C LEU A 388 -15.65 -34.66 -36.36
N ALA A 389 -16.85 -34.92 -35.84
CA ALA A 389 -17.35 -34.28 -34.62
C ALA A 389 -16.60 -34.69 -33.34
N THR A 390 -15.88 -35.82 -33.37
CA THR A 390 -14.98 -36.27 -32.30
C THR A 390 -13.61 -35.61 -32.42
N LEU A 391 -13.07 -35.47 -33.63
CA LEU A 391 -11.86 -34.68 -33.90
C LEU A 391 -12.05 -33.21 -33.51
N ASP A 392 -13.18 -32.60 -33.89
CA ASP A 392 -13.50 -31.20 -33.62
C ASP A 392 -13.66 -30.97 -32.10
N ARG A 393 -14.35 -31.86 -31.38
CA ARG A 393 -14.43 -31.81 -29.90
C ARG A 393 -13.10 -32.10 -29.20
N ALA A 394 -12.27 -33.01 -29.73
CA ALA A 394 -10.94 -33.30 -29.18
C ALA A 394 -9.92 -32.18 -29.43
N LEU A 395 -10.15 -31.33 -30.44
CA LEU A 395 -9.42 -30.09 -30.69
C LEU A 395 -9.92 -28.92 -29.84
N ALA A 396 -11.17 -28.96 -29.36
CA ALA A 396 -11.83 -27.81 -28.73
C ALA A 396 -11.67 -27.69 -27.20
N TYR A 397 -11.52 -28.79 -26.42
CA TYR A 397 -11.63 -28.72 -24.95
C TYR A 397 -10.64 -29.57 -24.14
N GLN A 398 -10.31 -29.08 -22.93
CA GLN A 398 -9.56 -29.80 -21.89
C GLN A 398 -10.43 -30.86 -21.18
N PRO A 399 -9.83 -31.96 -20.67
CA PRO A 399 -10.57 -33.08 -20.06
C PRO A 399 -10.86 -32.86 -18.57
N ASP A 400 -11.95 -33.46 -18.08
CA ASP A 400 -12.09 -34.11 -16.75
C ASP A 400 -13.56 -34.36 -16.31
N ASP A 401 -14.56 -34.19 -17.19
CA ASP A 401 -15.96 -34.57 -16.90
C ASP A 401 -16.23 -36.10 -17.01
N PRO A 402 -16.66 -36.79 -15.93
CA PRO A 402 -17.02 -38.21 -15.97
C PRO A 402 -18.27 -38.54 -16.78
N GLU A 403 -19.23 -37.61 -16.91
CA GLU A 403 -20.49 -37.88 -17.64
C GLU A 403 -20.25 -38.01 -19.15
N THR A 404 -19.30 -37.23 -19.68
CA THR A 404 -18.83 -37.31 -21.06
C THR A 404 -18.14 -38.64 -21.38
N LEU A 405 -17.41 -39.23 -20.43
CA LEU A 405 -16.79 -40.56 -20.60
C LEU A 405 -17.86 -41.67 -20.75
N ALA A 406 -18.90 -41.66 -19.92
CA ALA A 406 -20.01 -42.62 -20.02
C ALA A 406 -20.79 -42.51 -21.35
N ARG A 407 -20.88 -41.31 -21.93
CA ARG A 407 -21.53 -41.07 -23.23
C ARG A 407 -20.66 -41.45 -24.43
N LEU A 408 -19.34 -41.60 -24.27
CA LEU A 408 -18.44 -42.08 -25.35
C LEU A 408 -18.53 -43.59 -25.56
N GLU A 409 -18.74 -44.37 -24.49
CA GLU A 409 -18.86 -45.83 -24.59
C GLU A 409 -20.15 -46.27 -25.31
N SER A 410 -21.25 -45.51 -25.20
CA SER A 410 -22.52 -45.87 -25.87
C SER A 410 -22.51 -45.66 -27.39
N VAL A 411 -21.59 -44.85 -27.91
CA VAL A 411 -21.47 -44.53 -29.36
C VAL A 411 -20.68 -45.59 -30.13
N SER A 412 -19.95 -46.49 -29.46
CA SER A 412 -19.13 -47.52 -30.12
C SER A 412 -19.95 -48.65 -30.80
N SER A 413 -21.29 -48.59 -30.80
CA SER A 413 -22.19 -49.63 -31.30
C SER A 413 -22.64 -49.48 -32.79
N GLY A 414 -21.97 -48.62 -33.56
CA GLY A 414 -21.66 -48.74 -35.01
C GLY A 414 -22.76 -48.88 -36.09
N LYS A 415 -22.64 -48.12 -37.21
CA LYS A 415 -23.10 -48.49 -38.57
C LYS A 415 -22.60 -47.54 -39.71
N VAL A 416 -21.71 -48.05 -40.59
CA VAL A 416 -21.85 -48.17 -42.08
C VAL A 416 -21.27 -47.10 -43.08
N LEU A 417 -20.25 -47.55 -43.86
CA LEU A 417 -19.79 -47.21 -45.26
C LEU A 417 -19.12 -45.83 -45.59
N VAL A 418 -17.84 -45.69 -46.05
CA VAL A 418 -17.11 -46.12 -47.31
C VAL A 418 -17.08 -45.04 -48.43
N SER A 419 -15.99 -44.69 -49.18
CA SER A 419 -14.51 -44.98 -49.14
C SER A 419 -13.68 -44.16 -50.19
N ARG A 420 -12.33 -44.32 -50.22
CA ARG A 420 -11.32 -44.02 -51.31
C ARG A 420 -10.85 -42.55 -51.54
N ALA A 421 -9.61 -42.22 -51.99
CA ALA A 421 -8.33 -42.97 -52.16
C ALA A 421 -7.11 -42.08 -52.59
N LYS A 422 -5.86 -42.56 -52.31
CA LYS A 422 -4.55 -42.27 -53.02
C LYS A 422 -3.95 -40.83 -52.96
N GLN A 423 -2.62 -40.55 -53.08
CA GLN A 423 -1.40 -41.35 -53.36
C GLN A 423 -0.06 -40.60 -52.99
N ARG A 424 1.03 -41.36 -52.68
CA ARG A 424 2.49 -41.12 -52.98
C ARG A 424 3.28 -39.97 -52.30
N ASP A 425 4.46 -40.18 -51.67
CA ASP A 425 5.83 -40.72 -52.04
C ASP A 425 6.81 -39.57 -52.42
N ALA A 426 8.13 -39.54 -52.14
CA ALA A 426 9.04 -40.37 -51.32
C ALA A 426 10.48 -39.72 -51.21
N ALA A 427 11.41 -40.37 -50.47
CA ALA A 427 12.90 -40.26 -50.47
C ALA A 427 13.56 -38.94 -49.94
N ALA A 428 14.55 -38.92 -49.01
CA ALA A 428 15.86 -39.60 -48.85
C ALA A 428 17.01 -38.91 -49.66
N THR A 429 18.28 -38.82 -49.24
CA THR A 429 19.13 -39.67 -48.35
C THR A 429 20.31 -38.87 -47.72
N ALA A 430 21.18 -39.50 -46.91
CA ALA A 430 22.23 -38.90 -46.06
C ALA A 430 23.69 -39.16 -46.50
N THR A 431 24.69 -38.52 -45.84
CA THR A 431 26.06 -39.00 -45.42
C THR A 431 26.89 -37.78 -44.91
N THR A 432 27.35 -37.68 -43.64
CA THR A 432 28.59 -38.19 -42.96
C THR A 432 29.93 -37.66 -43.56
N VAL A 433 30.93 -37.15 -42.80
CA VAL A 433 31.90 -37.88 -41.93
C VAL A 433 32.87 -36.90 -41.18
N GLU A 434 33.27 -37.22 -39.92
CA GLU A 434 34.52 -36.92 -39.12
C GLU A 434 35.27 -35.53 -39.11
N SER A 435 36.23 -35.21 -38.20
CA SER A 435 36.42 -35.44 -36.73
C SER A 435 37.64 -34.65 -36.14
N THR A 436 37.53 -34.12 -34.89
CA THR A 436 38.59 -33.97 -33.82
C THR A 436 39.96 -33.24 -34.05
N PRO A 437 40.81 -32.96 -33.01
CA PRO A 437 40.59 -32.55 -31.60
C PRO A 437 41.49 -31.36 -31.09
N THR A 438 41.45 -31.11 -29.76
CA THR A 438 42.06 -30.04 -28.92
C THR A 438 43.59 -30.15 -28.60
N PRO A 439 44.25 -29.13 -27.99
CA PRO A 439 44.43 -29.05 -26.50
C PRO A 439 44.39 -27.60 -25.91
N ARG A 440 43.80 -27.28 -24.73
CA ARG A 440 44.15 -27.55 -23.30
C ARG A 440 45.47 -26.96 -22.75
N VAL A 441 45.37 -25.93 -21.87
CA VAL A 441 46.19 -25.75 -20.63
C VAL A 441 45.33 -25.02 -19.55
N PRO A 442 45.35 -25.42 -18.25
CA PRO A 442 44.59 -24.80 -17.15
C PRO A 442 45.51 -24.12 -16.09
N PRO A 443 45.12 -23.95 -14.81
CA PRO A 443 44.62 -22.69 -14.23
C PRO A 443 45.58 -22.05 -13.20
N LYS A 444 45.23 -20.86 -12.68
CA LYS A 444 45.78 -20.37 -11.40
C LYS A 444 44.70 -19.79 -10.49
N GLU A 445 44.53 -20.44 -9.35
CA GLU A 445 43.75 -19.96 -8.21
C GLU A 445 44.39 -18.73 -7.57
N ARG A 446 43.58 -17.86 -6.96
CA ARG A 446 44.01 -17.02 -5.83
C ARG A 446 42.94 -17.00 -4.75
N ARG A 447 43.27 -17.58 -3.59
CA ARG A 447 42.51 -17.41 -2.35
C ARG A 447 42.92 -16.12 -1.65
N LEU A 448 41.95 -15.25 -1.36
CA LEU A 448 41.86 -14.46 -0.14
C LEU A 448 40.42 -14.63 0.36
N GLY A 449 40.11 -14.63 1.65
CA GLY A 449 40.92 -14.28 2.81
C GLY A 449 40.00 -13.55 3.79
N ALA A 450 39.58 -14.22 4.87
CA ALA A 450 38.40 -13.86 5.65
C ALA A 450 38.45 -12.47 6.32
N ARG A 451 37.32 -11.74 6.27
CA ARG A 451 36.83 -10.83 7.32
C ARG A 451 35.38 -10.41 7.03
N ALA A 452 34.42 -11.13 7.61
CA ALA A 452 33.01 -10.75 7.65
C ALA A 452 32.39 -11.23 8.97
N ALA A 453 32.28 -10.32 9.93
CA ALA A 453 31.53 -10.48 11.17
C ALA A 453 31.28 -9.09 11.78
N VAL A 454 30.14 -8.94 12.49
CA VAL A 454 29.61 -7.69 13.09
C VAL A 454 29.05 -6.70 12.08
N GLY A 455 27.73 -6.41 12.15
CA GLY A 455 27.15 -5.33 11.34
C GLY A 455 25.63 -5.22 11.18
N VAL A 456 24.80 -6.18 11.61
CA VAL A 456 23.32 -6.06 11.53
C VAL A 456 22.69 -6.51 12.84
N GLY A 457 22.11 -5.55 13.60
CA GLY A 457 21.47 -5.84 14.88
C GLY A 457 21.27 -4.60 15.77
N ALA A 458 20.52 -3.59 15.30
CA ALA A 458 20.27 -2.37 16.09
C ALA A 458 19.00 -1.57 15.70
N VAL A 459 17.79 -2.16 15.75
CA VAL A 459 16.52 -1.39 15.97
C VAL A 459 15.48 -2.19 16.78
N VAL A 460 15.87 -2.93 17.82
CA VAL A 460 14.93 -3.50 18.81
C VAL A 460 15.53 -3.40 20.22
N LEU A 461 15.60 -2.18 20.76
CA LEU A 461 16.10 -1.98 22.14
C LEU A 461 15.68 -0.65 22.81
N ILE A 462 14.43 -0.21 22.65
CA ILE A 462 13.82 0.86 23.47
C ILE A 462 12.44 0.42 24.00
N THR A 463 12.42 -0.58 24.88
CA THR A 463 11.23 -0.88 25.72
C THR A 463 11.56 -1.62 27.04
N VAL A 464 12.80 -2.07 27.26
CA VAL A 464 13.16 -2.94 28.40
C VAL A 464 13.97 -2.23 29.50
N ALA A 465 14.42 -0.99 29.27
CA ALA A 465 15.24 -0.22 30.23
C ALA A 465 14.44 0.55 31.32
N GLY A 466 13.12 0.32 31.43
CA GLY A 466 12.24 1.13 32.29
C GLY A 466 11.84 0.54 33.65
N LEU A 467 12.33 -0.64 34.03
CA LEU A 467 11.73 -1.44 35.13
C LEU A 467 12.72 -2.03 36.15
N LEU A 468 13.95 -1.51 36.24
CA LEU A 468 14.99 -2.12 37.10
C LEU A 468 15.96 -1.15 37.81
N VAL A 469 15.50 0.05 38.19
CA VAL A 469 16.18 0.88 39.23
C VAL A 469 15.13 1.56 40.13
N ALA A 470 14.63 0.84 41.13
CA ALA A 470 13.80 1.40 42.21
C ALA A 470 13.76 0.50 43.45
N ARG A 471 14.93 0.16 44.02
CA ARG A 471 15.09 -0.41 45.38
C ARG A 471 16.49 -0.09 45.89
N THR A 472 16.60 0.24 47.18
CA THR A 472 17.73 0.97 47.83
C THR A 472 17.77 2.44 47.35
N LEU A 473 17.78 3.50 48.16
CA LEU A 473 17.80 3.75 49.63
C LEU A 473 16.74 4.86 49.91
N GLY A 474 16.28 5.26 51.11
CA GLY A 474 16.67 4.97 52.48
C GLY A 474 16.99 6.25 53.28
N SER A 475 16.00 6.85 53.96
CA SER A 475 16.09 7.97 54.97
C SER A 475 16.74 9.30 54.49
N GLU A 476 16.54 10.49 55.08
CA GLU A 476 16.08 10.89 56.43
C GLU A 476 15.43 12.31 56.42
N GLU A 477 15.05 12.78 57.62
CA GLU A 477 14.29 13.97 58.06
C GLU A 477 14.68 15.39 57.56
N GLY A 478 13.79 16.40 57.77
CA GLY A 478 14.23 17.76 58.14
C GLY A 478 13.40 19.00 57.73
N SER A 479 12.58 19.52 58.66
CA SER A 479 12.26 20.95 58.92
C SER A 479 11.76 21.92 57.80
N GLU A 480 10.47 22.29 57.91
CA GLU A 480 9.95 23.67 57.85
C GLU A 480 10.55 24.56 59.01
N PRO A 481 10.37 25.91 59.11
CA PRO A 481 9.28 26.72 58.52
C PRO A 481 9.60 28.18 58.06
N ASP A 482 8.54 28.80 57.51
CA ASP A 482 7.95 30.08 57.97
C ASP A 482 8.09 31.41 57.20
N THR A 483 6.96 32.14 57.22
CA THR A 483 6.76 33.60 57.06
C THR A 483 7.17 34.31 55.75
N SER A 484 6.54 35.41 55.32
CA SER A 484 5.18 35.95 55.55
C SER A 484 4.95 37.22 54.70
N VAL A 485 3.73 37.36 54.14
CA VAL A 485 2.91 38.59 54.14
C VAL A 485 3.17 39.75 53.14
N ASP A 486 2.03 40.34 52.74
CA ASP A 486 1.72 41.59 52.03
C ASP A 486 2.21 41.81 50.58
N SER A 487 1.42 42.22 49.57
CA SER A 487 0.02 42.67 49.35
C SER A 487 -0.10 44.08 48.73
N SER A 488 -0.76 44.09 47.56
CA SER A 488 -1.64 45.17 47.05
C SER A 488 -0.98 46.35 46.28
N PRO A 489 -1.74 47.27 45.63
CA PRO A 489 -2.08 47.09 44.21
C PRO A 489 -1.95 48.36 43.32
N ALA A 490 -1.72 48.19 42.01
CA ALA A 490 -1.99 49.20 40.95
C ALA A 490 -1.94 48.48 39.59
N GLU A 491 -3.05 48.37 38.85
CA GLU A 491 -3.63 49.35 37.92
C GLU A 491 -2.96 49.42 36.54
N THR A 492 -3.82 49.48 35.53
CA THR A 492 -3.53 49.28 34.10
C THR A 492 -3.17 50.58 33.38
N THR A 493 -2.18 50.51 32.50
CA THR A 493 -2.15 51.35 31.28
C THR A 493 -1.58 50.55 30.12
N GLU A 494 -2.38 50.39 29.07
CA GLU A 494 -1.93 49.94 27.75
C GLU A 494 -1.43 51.15 26.95
N THR A 495 -0.33 50.99 26.22
CA THR A 495 0.08 51.92 25.16
C THR A 495 0.69 51.14 23.98
N PRO A 496 0.26 51.37 22.73
CA PRO A 496 0.84 50.75 21.55
C PRO A 496 2.10 51.49 21.09
N TRP A 497 3.03 50.77 20.45
CA TRP A 497 4.29 51.35 19.98
C TRP A 497 4.13 52.04 18.62
N GLU A 498 4.59 53.29 18.55
CA GLU A 498 4.57 54.12 17.35
C GLU A 498 5.62 53.70 16.31
N THR A 499 5.35 54.06 15.06
CA THR A 499 6.26 53.92 13.92
C THR A 499 7.24 55.10 13.85
N GLU A 500 8.54 54.85 13.89
CA GLU A 500 9.54 55.83 13.44
C GLU A 500 10.06 55.50 12.03
N SER A 501 9.88 56.45 11.12
CA SER A 501 10.60 56.54 9.85
C SER A 501 11.69 57.61 9.96
N PRO A 502 12.94 57.35 9.53
CA PRO A 502 13.91 58.42 9.30
C PRO A 502 13.89 58.92 7.85
N THR A 503 14.12 60.22 7.69
CA THR A 503 14.09 60.97 6.43
C THR A 503 15.35 60.85 5.57
N THR A 504 15.22 61.31 4.32
CA THR A 504 16.20 61.28 3.25
C THR A 504 17.43 62.19 3.44
N ALA A 505 18.61 61.70 3.04
CA ALA A 505 19.71 62.54 2.55
C ALA A 505 20.53 61.80 1.47
N ALA A 506 20.77 62.48 0.35
CA ALA A 506 21.30 61.95 -0.91
C ALA A 506 22.71 61.31 -0.85
N GLY A 507 22.95 60.32 -1.71
CA GLY A 507 24.28 59.73 -1.91
C GLY A 507 24.33 58.44 -2.73
N ALA A 508 23.80 58.42 -3.96
CA ALA A 508 24.06 57.32 -4.89
C ALA A 508 25.49 57.43 -5.45
N PRO A 509 26.17 56.29 -5.63
CA PRO A 509 26.44 55.90 -7.02
C PRO A 509 26.13 54.43 -7.33
N ASP A 510 25.56 54.26 -8.53
CA ASP A 510 25.67 53.15 -9.48
C ASP A 510 25.45 51.68 -9.04
N ALA A 511 24.48 51.08 -9.73
CA ALA A 511 24.20 49.67 -9.69
C ALA A 511 25.32 48.84 -10.32
N VAL A 512 25.98 48.00 -9.51
CA VAL A 512 26.81 46.89 -9.97
C VAL A 512 26.40 45.61 -9.24
N ALA A 513 25.78 44.70 -9.99
CA ALA A 513 25.64 43.27 -9.75
C ALA A 513 25.66 42.74 -8.29
N LEU A 514 24.47 42.62 -7.67
CA LEU A 514 24.24 41.61 -6.62
C LEU A 514 23.87 40.26 -7.26
N THR A 515 24.80 39.71 -8.02
CA THR A 515 24.88 38.28 -8.35
C THR A 515 26.12 37.73 -7.64
N GLU A 516 26.02 36.52 -7.08
CA GLU A 516 27.10 35.80 -6.35
C GLU A 516 27.41 36.27 -4.91
N ALA A 517 26.41 36.21 -4.01
CA ALA A 517 26.64 36.18 -2.56
C ALA A 517 25.64 35.30 -1.78
N SER A 518 25.24 34.16 -2.34
CA SER A 518 24.45 33.12 -1.64
C SER A 518 24.77 31.72 -2.15
N SER A 519 26.04 31.33 -2.03
CA SER A 519 26.49 29.96 -2.30
C SER A 519 27.41 29.49 -1.17
N ARG A 520 27.01 28.37 -0.53
CA ARG A 520 27.61 27.66 0.64
C ARG A 520 26.89 27.82 1.98
N VAL A 521 25.59 27.52 1.98
CA VAL A 521 25.10 26.50 2.92
C VAL A 521 25.16 25.18 2.15
N GLU A 522 25.97 24.22 2.60
CA GLU A 522 25.90 22.87 2.03
C GLU A 522 24.52 22.28 2.35
N PRO A 523 23.80 21.71 1.36
CA PRO A 523 22.52 21.08 1.65
C PRO A 523 22.76 19.91 2.61
N ALA A 524 22.09 19.96 3.77
CA ALA A 524 22.06 18.83 4.71
C ALA A 524 21.65 17.55 3.95
N PRO A 525 22.24 16.38 4.28
CA PRO A 525 22.07 15.17 3.51
C PRO A 525 20.58 14.87 3.30
N THR A 526 20.16 14.85 2.03
CA THR A 526 18.77 14.58 1.65
C THR A 526 18.38 13.19 2.12
N ARG A 527 17.71 13.14 3.27
CA ARG A 527 16.99 11.96 3.73
C ARG A 527 15.87 11.74 2.72
N ALA A 528 16.02 10.73 1.88
CA ALA A 528 15.05 10.42 0.83
C ALA A 528 13.66 10.27 1.46
N LEU A 529 12.69 11.01 0.93
CA LEU A 529 11.32 11.00 1.39
C LEU A 529 10.64 9.75 0.82
N PRO A 530 10.29 8.73 1.63
CA PRO A 530 9.69 7.51 1.10
C PRO A 530 8.33 7.85 0.49
N GLY A 531 8.26 7.84 -0.85
CA GLY A 531 7.08 8.18 -1.65
C GLY A 531 6.82 9.67 -1.91
N LEU A 532 7.67 10.61 -1.45
CA LEU A 532 7.49 12.06 -1.77
C LEU A 532 8.54 12.62 -2.74
N ASP A 533 9.71 11.97 -2.87
CA ASP A 533 10.71 12.34 -3.88
C ASP A 533 10.22 12.05 -5.32
N THR A 534 9.17 11.24 -5.45
CA THR A 534 8.45 10.95 -6.70
C THR A 534 7.39 11.99 -7.05
N LEU A 535 7.07 12.93 -6.16
CA LEU A 535 6.10 13.99 -6.44
C LEU A 535 6.69 14.99 -7.42
N ARG A 536 5.93 15.35 -8.45
CA ARG A 536 6.34 16.33 -9.44
C ARG A 536 6.58 17.68 -8.79
N GLU A 537 7.65 18.37 -9.19
CA GLU A 537 7.86 19.75 -8.78
C GLU A 537 6.86 20.65 -9.50
N ILE A 538 6.19 21.53 -8.74
CA ILE A 538 5.19 22.45 -9.29
C ILE A 538 5.91 23.71 -9.80
N PRO A 539 5.79 24.06 -11.10
CA PRO A 539 6.32 25.30 -11.63
C PRO A 539 5.75 26.53 -10.88
N ALA A 540 6.60 27.51 -10.59
CA ALA A 540 6.21 28.70 -9.81
C ALA A 540 4.98 29.44 -10.41
N HIS A 541 4.88 29.52 -11.75
CA HIS A 541 3.76 30.15 -12.44
C HIS A 541 2.41 29.43 -12.25
N LEU A 542 2.38 28.17 -11.78
CA LEU A 542 1.14 27.47 -11.39
C LEU A 542 0.79 27.68 -9.89
N LEU A 543 1.72 28.20 -9.10
CA LEU A 543 1.51 28.60 -7.70
C LEU A 543 1.07 30.08 -7.61
N GLU A 544 1.41 30.87 -8.62
CA GLU A 544 1.00 32.27 -8.80
C GLU A 544 -0.42 32.40 -9.39
N GLY A 545 -1.16 33.41 -8.95
CA GLY A 545 -2.55 33.65 -9.38
C GLY A 545 -3.62 32.97 -8.51
N GLY A 546 -4.71 33.67 -8.21
CA GLY A 546 -5.81 33.20 -7.36
C GLY A 546 -5.91 33.96 -6.04
N GLU A 547 -7.12 34.03 -5.47
CA GLU A 547 -7.45 34.88 -4.32
C GLU A 547 -6.67 34.54 -3.03
N ARG A 548 -6.56 35.54 -2.15
CA ARG A 548 -6.00 35.36 -0.80
C ARG A 548 -6.95 34.46 -0.01
N ILE A 549 -6.44 33.34 0.48
CA ILE A 549 -7.23 32.43 1.31
C ILE A 549 -7.40 33.07 2.69
N ASP A 550 -8.61 32.99 3.24
CA ASP A 550 -8.88 33.52 4.57
C ASP A 550 -7.98 32.86 5.62
N LEU A 551 -7.41 33.70 6.48
CA LEU A 551 -6.55 33.30 7.58
C LEU A 551 -7.33 33.12 8.89
N ALA A 552 -8.63 33.40 8.90
CA ALA A 552 -9.50 33.32 10.08
C ALA A 552 -9.39 31.98 10.86
N ASP A 553 -9.23 30.85 10.17
CA ASP A 553 -9.06 29.53 10.83
C ASP A 553 -7.73 29.38 11.61
N ASN A 554 -6.71 30.20 11.29
CA ASN A 554 -5.42 30.18 11.96
C ASN A 554 -5.31 31.26 13.07
N VAL A 555 -6.26 32.21 13.10
CA VAL A 555 -6.37 33.21 14.17
C VAL A 555 -7.26 32.62 15.28
N ARG A 556 -6.92 32.90 16.55
CA ARG A 556 -7.79 32.53 17.67
C ARG A 556 -9.15 33.20 17.55
N ARG A 557 -10.22 32.51 17.95
CA ARG A 557 -11.53 33.15 18.11
C ARG A 557 -11.58 33.95 19.41
N GLU A 558 -12.50 34.89 19.50
CA GLU A 558 -12.72 35.65 20.74
C GLU A 558 -13.13 34.69 21.88
N GLY A 559 -12.48 34.84 23.05
CA GLY A 559 -12.61 33.90 24.17
C GLY A 559 -11.82 32.59 24.05
N GLU A 560 -11.11 32.35 22.95
CA GLU A 560 -10.25 31.17 22.77
C GLU A 560 -8.81 31.43 23.28
N ALA A 561 -8.22 30.44 23.95
CA ALA A 561 -6.83 30.51 24.39
C ALA A 561 -5.85 30.52 23.19
N ILE A 562 -4.78 31.31 23.32
CA ILE A 562 -3.73 31.45 22.29
C ILE A 562 -3.06 30.10 21.97
N VAL A 563 -2.88 29.25 22.98
CA VAL A 563 -2.32 27.89 22.82
C VAL A 563 -3.42 26.87 23.09
N GLY A 564 -3.75 26.07 22.08
CA GLY A 564 -4.78 25.05 22.21
C GLY A 564 -4.36 23.92 23.16
N ALA A 565 -5.30 23.38 23.94
CA ALA A 565 -5.03 22.32 24.92
C ALA A 565 -4.33 21.08 24.33
N HIS A 566 -4.53 20.78 23.04
CA HIS A 566 -3.86 19.69 22.33
C HIS A 566 -2.33 19.85 22.26
N MET A 567 -1.80 21.09 22.25
CA MET A 567 -0.36 21.39 22.26
C MET A 567 0.27 21.19 23.65
N LEU A 568 -0.55 21.11 24.70
CA LEU A 568 -0.09 21.06 26.10
C LEU A 568 -0.21 19.65 26.71
N GLY A 569 -0.49 18.63 25.89
CA GLY A 569 -0.52 17.24 26.30
C GLY A 569 -1.77 16.84 27.09
N PRO A 570 -1.82 15.57 27.56
CA PRO A 570 -3.05 14.95 28.09
C PRO A 570 -3.51 15.50 29.44
N THR A 571 -2.64 16.23 30.15
CA THR A 571 -2.94 16.88 31.43
C THR A 571 -3.70 18.21 31.28
N GLY A 572 -3.88 18.69 30.05
CA GLY A 572 -4.50 19.98 29.74
C GLY A 572 -3.66 21.17 30.21
N PRO A 573 -4.11 22.41 29.96
CA PRO A 573 -3.30 23.60 30.21
C PRO A 573 -2.84 23.75 31.67
N ALA A 574 -3.75 23.54 32.63
CA ALA A 574 -3.44 23.71 34.05
C ALA A 574 -2.46 22.65 34.57
N GLY A 575 -2.64 21.38 34.17
CA GLY A 575 -1.72 20.31 34.56
C GLY A 575 -0.36 20.41 33.88
N ALA A 576 -0.30 20.85 32.62
CA ALA A 576 0.94 21.14 31.93
C ALA A 576 1.73 22.26 32.63
N LEU A 577 1.05 23.35 32.99
CA LEU A 577 1.64 24.47 33.72
C LEU A 577 2.23 24.01 35.07
N ALA A 578 1.45 23.29 35.88
CA ALA A 578 1.90 22.77 37.16
C ALA A 578 3.11 21.81 37.03
N GLN A 579 3.13 20.97 35.99
CA GLN A 579 4.27 20.09 35.70
C GLN A 579 5.53 20.87 35.32
N LEU A 580 5.39 21.92 34.49
CA LEU A 580 6.50 22.78 34.07
C LEU A 580 7.03 23.63 35.24
N GLU A 581 6.15 24.16 36.09
CA GLU A 581 6.53 24.87 37.32
C GLU A 581 7.28 23.96 38.31
N ALA A 582 6.81 22.72 38.51
CA ALA A 582 7.53 21.73 39.34
C ALA A 582 8.90 21.36 38.76
N GLN A 583 9.05 21.26 37.43
CA GLN A 583 10.35 21.05 36.79
C GLN A 583 11.27 22.26 36.96
N LEU A 584 10.75 23.49 36.77
CA LEU A 584 11.48 24.73 36.97
C LEU A 584 11.89 24.95 38.44
N ALA A 585 11.14 24.48 39.42
CA ALA A 585 11.57 24.49 40.82
C ALA A 585 12.89 23.71 41.04
N THR A 586 13.12 22.64 40.26
CA THR A 586 14.40 21.89 40.28
C THR A 586 15.46 22.45 39.35
N ARG A 587 15.06 23.21 38.31
CA ARG A 587 15.91 23.71 37.21
C ARG A 587 15.50 25.14 36.78
N PRO A 588 15.65 26.15 37.67
CA PRO A 588 15.05 27.48 37.44
C PRO A 588 15.68 28.26 36.28
N GLY A 589 16.92 27.92 35.90
CA GLY A 589 17.66 28.56 34.81
C GLY A 589 17.48 27.91 33.43
N ASP A 590 16.61 26.91 33.26
CA ASP A 590 16.40 26.24 31.97
C ASP A 590 15.48 27.08 31.06
N PRO A 591 16.01 27.67 29.97
CA PRO A 591 15.22 28.59 29.16
C PRO A 591 14.23 27.86 28.24
N ALA A 592 14.44 26.57 27.94
CA ALA A 592 13.50 25.78 27.16
C ALA A 592 12.27 25.40 28.00
N LEU A 593 12.47 25.05 29.27
CA LEU A 593 11.36 24.86 30.22
C LEU A 593 10.56 26.15 30.44
N ARG A 594 11.23 27.31 30.44
CA ARG A 594 10.56 28.63 30.50
C ARG A 594 9.74 28.95 29.24
N VAL A 595 10.21 28.60 28.03
CA VAL A 595 9.38 28.65 26.81
C VAL A 595 8.14 27.76 26.94
N GLY A 596 8.32 26.53 27.45
CA GLY A 596 7.21 25.63 27.74
C GLY A 596 6.20 26.23 28.73
N ARG A 597 6.69 26.81 29.85
CA ARG A 597 5.82 27.49 30.83
C ARG A 597 5.04 28.64 30.19
N ALA A 598 5.69 29.47 29.38
CA ALA A 598 5.02 30.57 28.70
C ALA A 598 3.89 30.09 27.77
N LEU A 599 4.12 29.03 26.99
CA LEU A 599 3.06 28.40 26.18
C LEU A 599 1.93 27.81 27.05
N ALA A 600 2.25 27.23 28.20
CA ALA A 600 1.23 26.74 29.13
C ALA A 600 0.42 27.89 29.77
N LEU A 601 1.05 29.01 30.16
CA LEU A 601 0.37 30.22 30.63
C LEU A 601 -0.62 30.75 29.57
N LEU A 602 -0.19 30.82 28.31
CA LEU A 602 -1.03 31.22 27.17
C LEU A 602 -2.21 30.27 26.92
N GLY A 603 -2.07 28.98 27.21
CA GLY A 603 -3.16 28.00 27.18
C GLY A 603 -4.12 28.09 28.38
N ASN A 604 -3.66 28.64 29.51
CA ASN A 604 -4.48 28.95 30.70
C ASN A 604 -5.11 30.36 30.65
N GLN A 605 -5.13 31.01 29.48
CA GLN A 605 -5.61 32.40 29.30
C GLN A 605 -4.86 33.44 30.14
N ARG A 606 -3.68 33.12 30.69
CA ARG A 606 -2.78 34.03 31.42
C ARG A 606 -1.90 34.81 30.43
N GLU A 607 -2.55 35.54 29.53
CA GLU A 607 -1.92 36.08 28.31
C GLU A 607 -0.80 37.07 28.60
N ARG A 608 -1.04 38.02 29.52
CA ARG A 608 -0.05 39.04 29.91
C ARG A 608 1.25 38.40 30.42
N GLU A 609 1.12 37.36 31.25
CA GLU A 609 2.27 36.67 31.86
C GLU A 609 3.04 35.82 30.83
N GLY A 610 2.32 35.05 30.01
CA GLY A 610 2.95 34.22 28.98
C GLY A 610 3.63 35.04 27.88
N LEU A 611 3.04 36.16 27.45
CA LEU A 611 3.67 37.07 26.48
C LEU A 611 4.90 37.77 27.07
N ALA A 612 4.79 38.30 28.30
CA ALA A 612 5.91 38.93 28.99
C ALA A 612 7.09 37.96 29.21
N GLU A 613 6.83 36.68 29.49
CA GLU A 613 7.88 35.67 29.60
C GLU A 613 8.57 35.40 28.24
N LEU A 614 7.82 35.29 27.13
CA LEU A 614 8.42 35.15 25.78
C LEU A 614 9.22 36.39 25.35
N GLU A 615 8.90 37.59 25.85
CA GLU A 615 9.65 38.82 25.61
C GLU A 615 10.90 38.96 26.50
N ALA A 616 10.83 38.49 27.74
CA ALA A 616 12.00 38.36 28.61
C ALA A 616 13.02 37.37 28.01
N LEU A 617 12.55 36.17 27.67
CA LEU A 617 13.37 35.12 27.04
C LEU A 617 13.98 35.57 25.70
N ALA A 618 13.31 36.41 24.92
CA ALA A 618 13.85 36.92 23.65
C ALA A 618 15.03 37.89 23.85
N ARG A 619 15.05 38.63 24.96
CA ARG A 619 16.17 39.50 25.34
C ARG A 619 17.31 38.71 25.99
N GLU A 620 16.97 37.74 26.84
CA GLU A 620 17.95 36.91 27.57
C GLU A 620 18.64 35.86 26.67
N HIS A 621 17.90 35.24 25.75
CA HIS A 621 18.34 34.08 24.97
C HIS A 621 18.01 34.20 23.46
N PRO A 622 18.48 35.26 22.75
CA PRO A 622 18.12 35.53 21.35
C PRO A 622 18.59 34.48 20.31
N ARG A 623 19.36 33.47 20.73
CA ARG A 623 19.81 32.34 19.90
C ARG A 623 19.08 31.02 20.18
N LEU A 624 18.04 31.02 21.03
CA LEU A 624 17.25 29.82 21.33
C LEU A 624 16.22 29.58 20.23
N GLY A 625 16.43 28.59 19.35
CA GLY A 625 15.55 28.31 18.20
C GLY A 625 14.08 28.08 18.58
N VAL A 626 13.82 27.20 19.55
CA VAL A 626 12.46 26.85 20.04
C VAL A 626 11.66 28.05 20.54
N LEU A 627 12.32 29.09 21.08
CA LEU A 627 11.66 30.32 21.49
C LEU A 627 11.10 31.08 20.28
N TRP A 628 11.86 31.16 19.19
CA TRP A 628 11.43 31.87 17.98
C TRP A 628 10.30 31.11 17.26
N GLY A 629 10.32 29.78 17.25
CA GLY A 629 9.19 28.95 16.79
C GLY A 629 7.93 29.18 17.63
N ALA A 630 8.06 29.20 18.96
CA ALA A 630 6.97 29.52 19.88
C ALA A 630 6.40 30.94 19.66
N ARG A 631 7.26 31.96 19.50
CA ARG A 631 6.84 33.33 19.15
C ARG A 631 6.12 33.38 17.80
N GLY A 632 6.60 32.65 16.79
CA GLY A 632 5.96 32.58 15.48
C GLY A 632 4.54 32.01 15.55
N TYR A 633 4.37 30.90 16.27
CA TYR A 633 3.06 30.30 16.51
C TYR A 633 2.11 31.27 17.22
N VAL A 634 2.57 31.91 18.30
CA VAL A 634 1.78 32.87 19.08
C VAL A 634 1.39 34.09 18.25
N ALA A 635 2.32 34.67 17.48
CA ALA A 635 2.05 35.78 16.58
C ALA A 635 1.02 35.40 15.50
N MET A 636 1.11 34.18 14.92
CA MET A 636 0.13 33.68 13.95
C MET A 636 -1.27 33.56 14.57
N ARG A 637 -1.39 32.98 15.76
CA ARG A 637 -2.66 32.87 16.50
C ARG A 637 -3.26 34.23 16.87
N LEU A 638 -2.43 35.26 17.02
CA LEU A 638 -2.83 36.65 17.25
C LEU A 638 -3.12 37.45 15.98
N GLY A 639 -3.03 36.84 14.78
CA GLY A 639 -3.22 37.53 13.50
C GLY A 639 -2.07 38.45 13.08
N ARG A 640 -0.92 38.41 13.79
CA ARG A 640 0.27 39.24 13.52
C ARG A 640 1.19 38.54 12.51
N PHE A 641 0.69 38.38 11.29
CA PHE A 641 1.30 37.52 10.28
C PHE A 641 2.74 37.91 9.88
N GLU A 642 3.06 39.20 9.84
CA GLU A 642 4.39 39.73 9.53
C GLU A 642 5.36 39.59 10.72
N GLU A 643 4.87 39.52 11.96
CA GLU A 643 5.67 39.12 13.12
C GLU A 643 5.93 37.60 13.07
N ALA A 644 4.91 36.81 12.74
CA ALA A 644 5.00 35.36 12.63
C ALA A 644 6.02 34.90 11.56
N ASP A 645 5.98 35.48 10.35
CA ASP A 645 6.92 35.13 9.27
C ASP A 645 8.37 35.42 9.65
N ARG A 646 8.62 36.55 10.34
CA ARG A 646 9.95 36.92 10.85
C ARG A 646 10.40 35.98 11.97
N ALA A 647 9.52 35.65 12.92
CA ALA A 647 9.84 34.76 14.02
C ALA A 647 10.12 33.32 13.56
N PHE A 648 9.31 32.75 12.66
CA PHE A 648 9.61 31.44 12.08
C PHE A 648 10.89 31.45 11.23
N SER A 649 11.12 32.52 10.44
CA SER A 649 12.37 32.64 9.69
C SER A 649 13.58 32.68 10.62
N ARG A 650 13.47 33.37 11.76
CA ARG A 650 14.53 33.40 12.78
C ARG A 650 14.73 32.05 13.47
N ALA A 651 13.67 31.27 13.68
CA ALA A 651 13.79 29.90 14.18
C ALA A 651 14.58 29.02 13.21
N ILE A 652 14.22 29.06 11.92
CA ILE A 652 14.84 28.27 10.84
C ILE A 652 16.31 28.70 10.57
N GLU A 653 16.65 29.97 10.77
CA GLU A 653 18.05 30.44 10.74
C GLU A 653 18.91 29.84 11.87
N LEU A 654 18.30 29.58 13.03
CA LEU A 654 18.98 29.04 14.21
C LEU A 654 19.00 27.52 14.23
N ASP A 655 17.94 26.89 13.71
CA ASP A 655 17.82 25.45 13.49
C ASP A 655 17.15 25.16 12.12
N PRO A 656 17.95 24.92 11.06
CA PRO A 656 17.42 24.58 9.74
C PRO A 656 16.68 23.24 9.66
N ALA A 657 16.63 22.46 10.75
CA ALA A 657 15.89 21.21 10.85
C ALA A 657 14.59 21.33 11.67
N ASP A 658 14.21 22.54 12.11
CA ASP A 658 12.93 22.81 12.79
C ASP A 658 11.73 22.64 11.83
N ALA A 659 11.24 21.40 11.78
CA ALA A 659 10.07 21.01 10.99
C ALA A 659 8.81 21.80 11.38
N ASP A 660 8.60 22.08 12.66
CA ASP A 660 7.41 22.79 13.12
C ASP A 660 7.38 24.24 12.60
N SER A 661 8.52 24.94 12.65
CA SER A 661 8.65 26.28 12.09
C SER A 661 8.57 26.27 10.56
N LEU A 662 9.16 25.26 9.88
CA LEU A 662 9.05 25.10 8.42
C LEU A 662 7.60 24.88 7.97
N ARG A 663 6.86 23.94 8.57
CA ARG A 663 5.43 23.74 8.32
C ARG A 663 4.67 25.04 8.55
N ASN A 664 4.77 25.62 9.74
CA ASN A 664 3.92 26.75 10.12
C ASN A 664 4.18 27.98 9.22
N ARG A 665 5.45 28.25 8.87
CA ARG A 665 5.81 29.30 7.89
C ARG A 665 5.30 28.95 6.49
N GLY A 666 5.38 27.69 6.09
CA GLY A 666 4.89 27.21 4.80
C GLY A 666 3.38 27.45 4.61
N ILE A 667 2.57 27.04 5.60
CA ILE A 667 1.12 27.29 5.64
C ILE A 667 0.82 28.78 5.62
N LEU A 668 1.52 29.58 6.43
CA LEU A 668 1.36 31.03 6.51
C LEU A 668 1.62 31.70 5.15
N ARG A 669 2.77 31.43 4.53
CA ARG A 669 3.18 32.00 3.23
C ARG A 669 2.24 31.59 2.10
N HIS A 670 1.79 30.33 2.09
CA HIS A 670 0.81 29.83 1.13
C HIS A 670 -0.52 30.61 1.17
N ARG A 671 -1.01 30.91 2.38
CA ARG A 671 -2.24 31.70 2.56
C ARG A 671 -2.04 33.21 2.34
N LEU A 672 -0.83 33.74 2.57
CA LEU A 672 -0.41 35.10 2.22
C LEU A 672 -0.07 35.32 0.73
N ALA A 673 -0.51 34.42 -0.16
CA ALA A 673 -0.21 34.43 -1.61
C ALA A 673 1.29 34.32 -2.00
N ARG A 674 2.20 34.12 -1.05
CA ARG A 674 3.62 33.77 -1.27
C ARG A 674 3.76 32.25 -1.49
N ARG A 675 2.97 31.71 -2.44
CA ARG A 675 2.73 30.26 -2.57
C ARG A 675 3.95 29.45 -2.96
N ALA A 676 4.84 30.00 -3.80
CA ALA A 676 6.10 29.35 -4.17
C ALA A 676 7.01 29.13 -2.95
N GLU A 677 7.15 30.13 -2.09
CA GLU A 677 7.91 30.01 -0.83
C GLU A 677 7.21 29.05 0.15
N GLY A 678 5.88 29.14 0.26
CA GLY A 678 5.10 28.26 1.13
C GLY A 678 5.20 26.78 0.75
N TYR A 679 5.15 26.49 -0.56
CA TYR A 679 5.36 25.15 -1.13
C TYR A 679 6.78 24.61 -0.85
N ALA A 680 7.81 25.46 -0.99
CA ALA A 680 9.19 25.09 -0.70
C ALA A 680 9.38 24.76 0.80
N ASP A 681 8.82 25.59 1.69
CA ASP A 681 8.87 25.39 3.15
C ASP A 681 8.14 24.10 3.57
N LEU A 682 6.95 23.81 3.01
CA LEU A 682 6.22 22.55 3.25
C LEU A 682 7.02 21.31 2.78
N ARG A 683 7.64 21.37 1.60
CA ARG A 683 8.51 20.29 1.10
C ARG A 683 9.84 20.18 1.87
N ALA A 684 10.29 21.23 2.54
CA ALA A 684 11.44 21.17 3.44
C ALA A 684 11.05 20.53 4.78
N SER A 685 9.92 20.95 5.37
CA SER A 685 9.35 20.39 6.61
C SER A 685 9.27 18.87 6.57
N LEU A 686 8.69 18.33 5.49
CA LEU A 686 8.49 16.88 5.35
C LEU A 686 9.80 16.08 5.28
N ARG A 687 10.96 16.68 4.96
CA ARG A 687 12.27 16.01 4.98
C ARG A 687 12.75 15.68 6.39
N TYR A 688 12.28 16.46 7.36
CA TYR A 688 12.61 16.33 8.77
C TYR A 688 11.52 15.55 9.52
N ASP A 689 10.24 15.85 9.25
CA ASP A 689 9.09 15.05 9.71
C ASP A 689 8.21 14.57 8.53
N PRO A 690 8.46 13.36 7.99
CA PRO A 690 7.68 12.81 6.87
C PRO A 690 6.24 12.41 7.21
N ASP A 691 5.85 12.40 8.49
CA ASP A 691 4.52 12.00 8.98
C ASP A 691 3.73 13.19 9.58
N ASP A 692 4.19 14.42 9.34
CA ASP A 692 3.45 15.64 9.67
C ASP A 692 2.14 15.73 8.85
N VAL A 693 1.05 15.32 9.51
CA VAL A 693 -0.31 15.28 8.95
C VAL A 693 -0.76 16.64 8.38
N ASN A 694 -0.36 17.75 9.02
CA ASN A 694 -0.75 19.09 8.59
C ASN A 694 0.03 19.51 7.35
N ALA A 695 1.35 19.27 7.33
CA ALA A 695 2.17 19.54 6.16
C ALA A 695 1.77 18.68 4.95
N LEU A 696 1.47 17.39 5.16
CA LEU A 696 0.97 16.49 4.13
C LEU A 696 -0.38 16.95 3.55
N ALA A 697 -1.32 17.36 4.40
CA ALA A 697 -2.66 17.80 3.98
C ALA A 697 -2.62 19.13 3.21
N GLU A 698 -1.87 20.13 3.69
CA GLU A 698 -1.70 21.42 3.00
C GLU A 698 -0.95 21.24 1.68
N LEU A 699 0.09 20.40 1.63
CA LEU A 699 0.78 20.07 0.38
C LEU A 699 -0.15 19.36 -0.61
N ALA A 700 -1.00 18.44 -0.16
CA ALA A 700 -1.99 17.77 -1.02
C ALA A 700 -2.94 18.79 -1.66
N GLN A 701 -3.46 19.76 -0.89
CA GLN A 701 -4.34 20.81 -1.43
C GLN A 701 -3.63 21.70 -2.46
N ILE A 702 -2.31 21.88 -2.39
CA ILE A 702 -1.52 22.57 -3.43
C ILE A 702 -1.52 21.74 -4.71
N TYR A 703 -1.24 20.44 -4.61
CA TYR A 703 -1.27 19.52 -5.77
C TYR A 703 -2.68 19.43 -6.38
N GLU A 704 -3.75 19.39 -5.58
CA GLU A 704 -5.12 19.38 -6.12
C GLU A 704 -5.48 20.67 -6.87
N ARG A 705 -5.18 21.85 -6.28
CA ARG A 705 -5.47 23.16 -6.88
C ARG A 705 -4.72 23.41 -8.19
N THR A 706 -3.54 22.81 -8.33
CA THR A 706 -2.72 22.88 -9.55
C THR A 706 -3.08 21.78 -10.57
N GLY A 707 -4.13 21.00 -10.33
CA GLY A 707 -4.63 19.95 -11.23
C GLY A 707 -3.86 18.62 -11.13
N LEU A 708 -2.82 18.55 -10.32
CA LEU A 708 -1.91 17.41 -10.15
C LEU A 708 -2.47 16.37 -9.15
N ARG A 709 -3.73 15.95 -9.35
CA ARG A 709 -4.46 15.05 -8.42
C ARG A 709 -3.76 13.72 -8.16
N THR A 710 -2.99 13.20 -9.12
CA THR A 710 -2.17 11.98 -8.97
C THR A 710 -1.10 12.11 -7.90
N ASP A 711 -0.56 13.31 -7.69
CA ASP A 711 0.48 13.63 -6.72
C ASP A 711 -0.15 13.98 -5.36
N ALA A 712 -1.37 14.53 -5.35
CA ALA A 712 -2.16 14.72 -4.13
C ALA A 712 -2.60 13.39 -3.49
N ARG A 713 -2.95 12.37 -4.29
CA ARG A 713 -3.42 11.06 -3.81
C ARG A 713 -2.50 10.40 -2.76
N PRO A 714 -1.19 10.14 -2.99
CA PRO A 714 -0.34 9.46 -2.01
C PRO A 714 -0.13 10.28 -0.71
N LEU A 715 -0.22 11.61 -0.79
CA LEU A 715 -0.22 12.49 0.39
C LEU A 715 -1.48 12.26 1.23
N LEU A 716 -2.66 12.30 0.60
CA LEU A 716 -3.96 12.11 1.24
C LEU A 716 -4.12 10.70 1.81
N GLU A 717 -3.66 9.68 1.09
CA GLU A 717 -3.60 8.30 1.60
C GLU A 717 -2.72 8.20 2.86
N ARG A 718 -1.63 8.97 2.96
CA ARG A 718 -0.79 9.03 4.17
C ARG A 718 -1.50 9.76 5.32
N VAL A 719 -2.15 10.89 5.03
CA VAL A 719 -2.97 11.65 6.01
C VAL A 719 -4.04 10.76 6.63
N VAL A 720 -4.84 10.03 5.84
CA VAL A 720 -5.92 9.18 6.39
C VAL A 720 -5.42 7.93 7.11
N ARG A 721 -4.21 7.45 6.81
CA ARG A 721 -3.56 6.37 7.60
C ARG A 721 -3.10 6.87 8.97
N LEU A 722 -2.51 8.07 9.03
CA LEU A 722 -1.99 8.68 10.26
C LEU A 722 -3.11 9.22 11.16
N GLN A 723 -4.14 9.80 10.54
CA GLN A 723 -5.32 10.34 11.23
C GLN A 723 -6.62 9.82 10.60
N PRO A 724 -7.03 8.55 10.87
CA PRO A 724 -8.26 7.97 10.33
C PRO A 724 -9.54 8.72 10.74
N THR A 725 -9.48 9.59 11.75
CA THR A 725 -10.57 10.45 12.20
C THR A 725 -10.67 11.79 11.43
N ASN A 726 -9.81 12.05 10.45
CA ASN A 726 -9.85 13.27 9.65
C ASN A 726 -10.86 13.15 8.50
N ALA A 727 -12.13 13.49 8.78
CA ALA A 727 -13.20 13.43 7.79
C ALA A 727 -12.98 14.37 6.58
N ALA A 728 -12.22 15.46 6.73
CA ALA A 728 -11.88 16.33 5.61
C ALA A 728 -10.92 15.62 4.64
N ALA A 729 -9.84 15.04 5.15
CA ALA A 729 -8.88 14.28 4.35
C ALA A 729 -9.49 13.07 3.63
N TRP A 730 -10.49 12.40 4.23
CA TRP A 730 -11.23 11.33 3.55
C TRP A 730 -12.07 11.85 2.38
N VAL A 731 -12.69 13.03 2.49
CA VAL A 731 -13.39 13.67 1.36
C VAL A 731 -12.40 14.10 0.29
N ASP A 732 -11.28 14.71 0.68
CA ASP A 732 -10.26 15.19 -0.26
C ASP A 732 -9.59 14.00 -0.99
N LEU A 733 -9.29 12.88 -0.29
CA LEU A 733 -8.85 11.62 -0.91
C LEU A 733 -9.84 11.12 -1.98
N SER A 734 -11.15 11.20 -1.71
CA SER A 734 -12.16 10.83 -2.71
C SER A 734 -12.15 11.71 -3.95
N MET A 735 -11.60 12.93 -3.91
CA MET A 735 -11.44 13.81 -5.07
C MET A 735 -10.20 13.47 -5.91
N ALA A 736 -9.18 12.89 -5.29
CA ALA A 736 -7.98 12.38 -5.94
C ALA A 736 -8.14 10.93 -6.48
N GLN A 737 -9.18 10.20 -6.07
CA GLN A 737 -9.54 8.87 -6.58
C GLN A 737 -10.33 8.97 -7.90
N VAL A 738 -9.97 8.09 -8.86
CA VAL A 738 -10.59 8.01 -10.20
C VAL A 738 -11.73 6.98 -10.23
N ASP A 739 -11.55 5.86 -9.52
CA ASP A 739 -12.56 4.83 -9.41
C ASP A 739 -13.72 5.31 -8.49
N PRO A 740 -14.98 5.27 -8.96
CA PRO A 740 -16.12 5.76 -8.18
C PRO A 740 -16.42 4.89 -6.95
N ASP A 741 -16.15 3.59 -6.99
CA ASP A 741 -16.41 2.69 -5.86
C ASP A 741 -15.33 2.87 -4.78
N GLU A 742 -14.07 3.09 -5.20
CA GLU A 742 -12.99 3.50 -4.30
C GLU A 742 -13.29 4.86 -3.62
N ALA A 743 -13.76 5.83 -4.41
CA ALA A 743 -14.15 7.15 -3.91
C ALA A 743 -15.35 7.10 -2.94
N LEU A 744 -16.31 6.20 -3.17
CA LEU A 744 -17.44 5.99 -2.26
C LEU A 744 -17.00 5.43 -0.91
N VAL A 745 -16.07 4.47 -0.89
CA VAL A 745 -15.49 3.96 0.37
C VAL A 745 -14.87 5.09 1.19
N SER A 746 -14.09 5.96 0.57
CA SER A 746 -13.49 7.13 1.24
C SER A 746 -14.56 8.10 1.79
N VAL A 747 -15.60 8.39 1.02
CA VAL A 747 -16.70 9.27 1.45
C VAL A 747 -17.54 8.67 2.57
N ASP A 748 -17.84 7.37 2.50
CA ASP A 748 -18.60 6.69 3.55
C ASP A 748 -17.79 6.60 4.86
N ARG A 749 -16.45 6.52 4.78
CA ARG A 749 -15.56 6.72 5.95
C ARG A 749 -15.63 8.14 6.51
N ALA A 750 -15.68 9.17 5.67
CA ALA A 750 -15.87 10.55 6.13
C ALA A 750 -17.21 10.74 6.85
N ILE A 751 -18.31 10.20 6.29
CA ILE A 751 -19.65 10.25 6.89
C ILE A 751 -19.70 9.48 8.22
N ALA A 752 -19.14 8.28 8.29
CA ALA A 752 -19.09 7.50 9.52
C ALA A 752 -18.28 8.19 10.63
N THR A 753 -17.24 8.93 10.25
CA THR A 753 -16.36 9.66 11.17
C THR A 753 -17.00 10.96 11.66
N ALA A 754 -17.65 11.70 10.77
CA ALA A 754 -18.30 12.98 11.08
C ALA A 754 -19.69 13.04 10.41
N PRO A 755 -20.75 12.50 11.03
CA PRO A 755 -22.08 12.40 10.42
C PRO A 755 -22.75 13.73 10.06
N GLY A 756 -22.27 14.86 10.60
CA GLY A 756 -22.70 16.21 10.23
C GLY A 756 -21.84 16.90 9.15
N TYR A 757 -20.83 16.22 8.58
CA TYR A 757 -19.89 16.86 7.64
C TYR A 757 -20.48 16.99 6.24
N ARG A 758 -21.20 18.09 6.00
CA ARG A 758 -21.91 18.44 4.75
C ARG A 758 -21.14 18.14 3.46
N ARG A 759 -19.84 18.46 3.40
CA ARG A 759 -18.98 18.21 2.21
C ARG A 759 -18.98 16.73 1.80
N ALA A 760 -19.10 15.80 2.74
CA ALA A 760 -19.11 14.37 2.43
C ALA A 760 -20.39 13.92 1.72
N TYR A 761 -21.58 14.37 2.16
CA TYR A 761 -22.85 14.04 1.50
C TYR A 761 -22.94 14.65 0.09
N VAL A 762 -22.53 15.91 -0.06
CA VAL A 762 -22.40 16.59 -1.36
C VAL A 762 -21.50 15.78 -2.30
N ARG A 763 -20.32 15.34 -1.81
CA ARG A 763 -19.40 14.51 -2.58
C ARG A 763 -19.99 13.15 -2.94
N ARG A 764 -20.72 12.49 -2.02
CA ARG A 764 -21.39 11.19 -2.26
C ARG A 764 -22.39 11.27 -3.40
N CYS A 765 -23.28 12.25 -3.35
CA CYS A 765 -24.24 12.55 -4.42
C CYS A 765 -23.53 12.76 -5.77
N ALA A 766 -22.50 13.62 -5.79
CA ALA A 766 -21.76 13.93 -7.02
C ALA A 766 -20.96 12.76 -7.63
N ILE A 767 -20.58 11.75 -6.83
CA ILE A 767 -19.98 10.50 -7.35
C ILE A 767 -21.06 9.60 -7.96
N LEU A 768 -22.17 9.37 -7.25
CA LEU A 768 -23.22 8.44 -7.66
C LEU A 768 -23.97 8.89 -8.91
N VAL A 769 -24.19 10.21 -9.07
CA VAL A 769 -24.78 10.79 -10.28
C VAL A 769 -23.87 10.54 -11.49
N ARG A 770 -22.57 10.84 -11.37
CA ARG A 770 -21.60 10.59 -12.46
C ARG A 770 -21.46 9.11 -12.81
N ALA A 771 -21.51 8.23 -11.81
CA ALA A 771 -21.47 6.78 -11.97
C ALA A 771 -22.83 6.15 -12.31
N GLN A 772 -23.88 6.96 -12.52
CA GLN A 772 -25.25 6.55 -12.89
C GLN A 772 -25.81 5.42 -11.99
N ARG A 773 -25.51 5.45 -10.69
CA ARG A 773 -25.94 4.42 -9.73
C ARG A 773 -27.40 4.64 -9.30
N GLY A 774 -28.17 3.56 -9.15
CA GLY A 774 -29.60 3.62 -8.80
C GLY A 774 -29.93 4.32 -7.47
N GLU A 775 -28.98 4.30 -6.51
CA GLU A 775 -29.06 4.97 -5.21
C GLU A 775 -28.74 6.48 -5.23
N ALA A 776 -28.41 7.06 -6.40
CA ALA A 776 -28.03 8.47 -6.52
C ALA A 776 -29.14 9.43 -6.03
N VAL A 777 -30.42 9.11 -6.26
CA VAL A 777 -31.57 9.93 -5.81
C VAL A 777 -31.61 10.07 -4.29
N ASP A 778 -31.41 8.96 -3.57
CA ASP A 778 -31.43 8.93 -2.10
C ASP A 778 -30.22 9.67 -1.54
N ALA A 779 -29.04 9.45 -2.13
CA ALA A 779 -27.81 10.15 -1.73
C ALA A 779 -27.89 11.67 -1.93
N CYS A 780 -28.47 12.13 -3.05
CA CYS A 780 -28.67 13.56 -3.30
C CYS A 780 -29.78 14.14 -2.42
N THR A 781 -30.83 13.38 -2.07
CA THR A 781 -31.83 13.82 -1.09
C THR A 781 -31.19 14.04 0.29
N ARG A 782 -30.34 13.12 0.76
CA ARG A 782 -29.57 13.32 2.01
C ARG A 782 -28.56 14.47 1.93
N ALA A 783 -28.00 14.74 0.75
CA ALA A 783 -27.16 15.91 0.54
C ALA A 783 -27.97 17.22 0.62
N MET A 784 -29.21 17.25 0.11
CA MET A 784 -30.13 18.37 0.27
C MET A 784 -30.57 18.58 1.73
N GLU A 785 -30.74 17.53 2.54
CA GLU A 785 -31.01 17.68 3.98
C GLU A 785 -29.85 18.41 4.69
N ALA A 786 -28.61 18.18 4.27
CA ALA A 786 -27.43 18.87 4.77
C ALA A 786 -27.17 20.26 4.11
N ALA A 787 -27.78 20.52 2.95
CA ALA A 787 -27.58 21.72 2.13
C ALA A 787 -28.90 22.14 1.41
N PRO A 788 -29.94 22.56 2.15
CA PRO A 788 -31.30 22.71 1.60
C PRO A 788 -31.44 23.85 0.57
N ASP A 789 -30.54 24.83 0.65
CA ASP A 789 -30.53 26.02 -0.20
C ASP A 789 -29.54 25.91 -1.39
N ASP A 790 -28.83 24.78 -1.53
CA ASP A 790 -27.86 24.58 -2.62
C ASP A 790 -28.57 24.14 -3.92
N PRO A 791 -28.65 25.00 -4.96
CA PRO A 791 -29.30 24.65 -6.22
C PRO A 791 -28.58 23.51 -6.97
N TRP A 792 -27.27 23.30 -6.72
CA TRP A 792 -26.52 22.20 -7.32
C TRP A 792 -27.01 20.84 -6.83
N MET A 793 -27.49 20.73 -5.58
CA MET A 793 -28.00 19.46 -5.07
C MET A 793 -29.33 19.07 -5.71
N GLN A 794 -30.19 20.06 -6.00
CA GLN A 794 -31.41 19.86 -6.78
C GLN A 794 -31.10 19.47 -8.22
N MET A 795 -30.17 20.16 -8.88
CA MET A 795 -29.72 19.81 -10.23
C MET A 795 -29.18 18.36 -10.29
N HIS A 796 -28.34 17.97 -9.32
CA HIS A 796 -27.80 16.61 -9.24
C HIS A 796 -28.87 15.55 -8.98
N ARG A 797 -29.89 15.82 -8.15
CA ARG A 797 -31.02 14.88 -7.98
C ARG A 797 -31.90 14.80 -9.23
N GLY A 798 -32.10 15.91 -9.94
CA GLY A 798 -32.78 15.93 -11.24
C GLY A 798 -32.07 15.05 -12.27
N LEU A 799 -30.73 15.13 -12.35
CA LEU A 799 -29.92 14.24 -13.17
C LEU A 799 -30.01 12.77 -12.71
N ALA A 800 -30.04 12.50 -11.40
CA ALA A 800 -30.23 11.15 -10.87
C ALA A 800 -31.59 10.53 -11.29
N HIS A 801 -32.66 11.31 -11.24
CA HIS A 801 -33.98 10.90 -11.75
C HIS A 801 -33.94 10.64 -13.27
N TYR A 802 -33.30 11.53 -14.04
CA TYR A 802 -33.14 11.36 -15.49
C TYR A 802 -32.39 10.07 -15.85
N HIS A 803 -31.28 9.75 -15.16
CA HIS A 803 -30.55 8.48 -15.37
C HIS A 803 -31.36 7.22 -15.01
N ARG A 804 -32.42 7.35 -14.20
CA ARG A 804 -33.39 6.28 -13.91
C ARG A 804 -34.57 6.24 -14.90
N GLY A 805 -34.61 7.13 -15.90
CA GLY A 805 -35.72 7.26 -16.84
C GLY A 805 -36.94 8.02 -16.28
N GLU A 806 -36.79 8.70 -15.14
CA GLU A 806 -37.86 9.39 -14.42
C GLU A 806 -37.96 10.87 -14.87
N THR A 807 -38.45 11.08 -16.09
CA THR A 807 -38.48 12.41 -16.77
C THR A 807 -39.19 13.50 -15.96
N GLU A 808 -40.41 13.26 -15.47
CA GLU A 808 -41.19 14.31 -14.78
C GLU A 808 -40.60 14.68 -13.39
N PRO A 809 -40.13 13.75 -12.55
CA PRO A 809 -39.30 14.09 -11.39
C PRO A 809 -38.03 14.88 -11.75
N ALA A 810 -37.31 14.49 -12.80
CA ALA A 810 -36.10 15.16 -13.24
C ALA A 810 -36.34 16.63 -13.62
N LEU A 811 -37.35 16.89 -14.47
CA LEU A 811 -37.73 18.23 -14.87
C LEU A 811 -38.20 19.08 -13.68
N ARG A 812 -38.89 18.49 -12.70
CA ARG A 812 -39.36 19.21 -11.50
C ARG A 812 -38.21 19.72 -10.65
N ASP A 813 -37.17 18.90 -10.43
CA ASP A 813 -35.98 19.30 -9.68
C ASP A 813 -35.12 20.31 -10.46
N LEU A 814 -34.95 20.12 -11.77
CA LEU A 814 -34.19 21.05 -12.61
C LEU A 814 -34.88 22.41 -12.73
N ASN A 815 -36.21 22.46 -12.80
CA ASN A 815 -36.99 23.69 -12.71
C ASN A 815 -36.76 24.42 -11.38
N ALA A 816 -36.69 23.69 -10.27
CA ALA A 816 -36.45 24.26 -8.95
C ALA A 816 -35.00 24.79 -8.79
N ALA A 817 -34.02 24.12 -9.40
CA ALA A 817 -32.63 24.59 -9.46
C ALA A 817 -32.50 25.88 -10.27
N ILE A 818 -33.07 25.93 -11.49
CA ILE A 818 -33.08 27.13 -12.36
C ILE A 818 -33.79 28.30 -11.66
N ALA A 819 -34.91 28.06 -10.97
CA ALA A 819 -35.62 29.11 -10.24
C ALA A 819 -34.82 29.73 -9.07
N ARG A 820 -33.75 29.07 -8.61
CA ARG A 820 -32.82 29.56 -7.58
C ARG A 820 -31.51 30.11 -8.15
N ARG A 821 -31.12 29.69 -9.36
CA ARG A 821 -29.87 30.08 -10.04
C ARG A 821 -30.11 30.14 -11.55
N SER A 822 -30.73 31.23 -11.99
CA SER A 822 -31.07 31.50 -13.40
C SER A 822 -29.98 32.29 -14.15
N ASP A 823 -28.87 32.58 -13.48
CA ASP A 823 -27.69 33.31 -13.95
C ASP A 823 -26.57 32.37 -14.44
N ASP A 824 -26.74 31.05 -14.28
CA ASP A 824 -25.75 30.04 -14.64
C ASP A 824 -26.25 29.17 -15.81
N PRO A 825 -25.57 29.19 -16.98
CA PRO A 825 -26.01 28.43 -18.15
C PRO A 825 -26.05 26.92 -17.90
N VAL A 826 -25.24 26.39 -16.97
CA VAL A 826 -25.18 24.96 -16.66
C VAL A 826 -26.53 24.43 -16.17
N MET A 827 -27.34 25.27 -15.52
CA MET A 827 -28.66 24.88 -15.05
C MET A 827 -29.63 24.63 -16.22
N PHE A 828 -29.56 25.45 -17.27
CA PHE A 828 -30.36 25.31 -18.48
C PHE A 828 -29.87 24.16 -19.37
N THR A 829 -28.55 24.00 -19.58
CA THR A 829 -28.02 22.92 -20.42
C THR A 829 -28.35 21.53 -19.86
N ASN A 830 -28.39 21.36 -18.54
CA ASN A 830 -28.80 20.10 -17.92
C ASN A 830 -30.30 19.83 -18.07
N ARG A 831 -31.17 20.86 -18.08
CA ARG A 831 -32.61 20.70 -18.35
C ARG A 831 -32.89 20.44 -19.83
N TYR A 832 -32.17 21.10 -20.74
CA TYR A 832 -32.20 20.85 -22.18
C TYR A 832 -32.05 19.34 -22.51
N LEU A 833 -31.06 18.65 -21.94
CA LEU A 833 -30.82 17.22 -22.18
C LEU A 833 -32.04 16.35 -21.84
N VAL A 834 -32.74 16.67 -20.74
CA VAL A 834 -33.95 15.97 -20.31
C VAL A 834 -35.14 16.30 -21.22
N LEU A 835 -35.31 17.57 -21.61
CA LEU A 835 -36.37 18.02 -22.50
C LEU A 835 -36.22 17.46 -23.92
N GLN A 836 -34.99 17.39 -24.44
CA GLN A 836 -34.67 16.80 -25.75
C GLN A 836 -35.04 15.31 -25.79
N HIS A 837 -34.64 14.53 -24.78
CA HIS A 837 -35.03 13.12 -24.66
C HIS A 837 -36.54 12.93 -24.42
N ALA A 838 -37.22 13.90 -23.81
CA ALA A 838 -38.67 13.91 -23.64
C ALA A 838 -39.45 14.32 -24.91
N GLY A 839 -38.78 14.73 -25.99
CA GLY A 839 -39.42 15.26 -27.20
C GLY A 839 -40.04 16.65 -27.03
N ARG A 840 -39.68 17.39 -25.98
CA ARG A 840 -40.22 18.73 -25.64
C ARG A 840 -39.42 19.82 -26.36
N THR A 841 -39.39 19.75 -27.69
CA THR A 841 -38.46 20.49 -28.56
C THR A 841 -38.48 22.01 -28.40
N GLU A 842 -39.66 22.62 -28.26
CA GLU A 842 -39.78 24.09 -28.08
C GLU A 842 -39.18 24.55 -26.74
N GLU A 843 -39.37 23.78 -25.66
CA GLU A 843 -38.80 24.08 -24.36
C GLU A 843 -37.29 23.82 -24.32
N ALA A 844 -36.83 22.73 -24.95
CA ALA A 844 -35.40 22.46 -25.12
C ALA A 844 -34.71 23.61 -25.88
N ARG A 845 -35.35 24.15 -26.92
CA ARG A 845 -34.84 25.30 -27.67
C ARG A 845 -34.84 26.61 -26.87
N ALA A 846 -35.79 26.79 -25.95
CA ALA A 846 -35.79 27.91 -25.03
C ALA A 846 -34.60 27.83 -24.04
N ASP A 847 -34.24 26.62 -23.59
CA ASP A 847 -33.08 26.40 -22.70
C ASP A 847 -31.73 26.64 -23.40
N LEU A 848 -31.59 26.22 -24.66
CA LEU A 848 -30.40 26.56 -25.46
C LEU A 848 -30.25 28.07 -25.66
N ARG A 849 -31.35 28.79 -25.93
CA ARG A 849 -31.35 30.26 -25.99
C ARG A 849 -30.91 30.88 -24.67
N ALA A 850 -31.52 30.48 -23.56
CA ALA A 850 -31.16 31.00 -22.24
C ALA A 850 -29.69 30.74 -21.87
N ALA A 851 -29.15 29.55 -22.19
CA ALA A 851 -27.73 29.25 -22.00
C ALA A 851 -26.82 30.08 -22.91
N CYS A 852 -27.21 30.29 -24.18
CA CYS A 852 -26.48 31.12 -25.13
C CYS A 852 -26.47 32.61 -24.75
N ASP A 853 -27.61 33.16 -24.31
CA ASP A 853 -27.74 34.53 -23.80
C ASP A 853 -26.86 34.76 -22.54
N LEU A 854 -26.58 33.70 -21.78
CA LEU A 854 -25.65 33.68 -20.64
C LEU A 854 -24.17 33.39 -21.05
N GLY A 855 -23.86 33.35 -22.34
CA GLY A 855 -22.49 33.24 -22.86
C GLY A 855 -21.93 31.81 -22.97
N HIS A 856 -22.78 30.77 -22.94
CA HIS A 856 -22.33 29.39 -23.11
C HIS A 856 -22.20 29.01 -24.59
N GLU A 857 -21.02 29.25 -25.19
CA GLU A 857 -20.76 29.03 -26.63
C GLU A 857 -21.26 27.67 -27.17
N PRO A 858 -21.04 26.51 -26.51
CA PRO A 858 -21.55 25.23 -27.02
C PRO A 858 -23.09 25.13 -27.09
N ALA A 859 -23.83 25.98 -26.37
CA ALA A 859 -25.28 26.07 -26.47
C ALA A 859 -25.74 27.03 -27.58
N CYS A 860 -24.90 27.99 -27.98
CA CYS A 860 -25.11 28.81 -29.16
C CYS A 860 -24.89 28.00 -30.45
N ASP A 861 -23.89 27.11 -30.47
CA ASP A 861 -23.58 26.26 -31.64
C ASP A 861 -24.66 25.19 -31.93
N GLU A 862 -25.41 24.77 -30.91
CA GLU A 862 -26.45 23.71 -30.96
C GLU A 862 -27.87 24.23 -31.32
N LEU A 863 -28.07 25.57 -31.45
CA LEU A 863 -29.38 26.26 -31.46
C LEU A 863 -29.98 26.62 -32.85
#